data_AF-A0A963LWQ1-F1
#
_entry.id   AF-A0A963LWQ1-F1
#
_cell.length_a   1.000
_cell.length_b   1.000
_cell.length_c   1.000
_cell.angle_alpha   90.00
_cell.angle_beta   90.00
_cell.angle_gamma   90.00
#
_symmetry.space_group_name_H-M   'P 1'
#
loop_
_entity.id
_entity.type
_entity.pdbx_description
1 polymer ?
#
loop_
_entity_poly.entity_id
_entity_poly.type
_entity_poly.pdbx_seq_one_letter_code
_entity_poly.pdbx_strand_id
1 'polypeptide(L)'
;MRAASWMFNRRPVAWATALVCLGMVPAWAGVGTTGDFSVYPVFIQPGPGDTDLGNNFLGLGNNGVGSLLVDGGSFLSAAAIQFGNGGSGVATGLIDGAGTRVNLVGDGNTNRLEVGNWGRGSLTVSGGATLDGRASSAACLTLNRWCNNFIGNAAGSDGLFTVTGAGSNASFLHAFVIGGLAVFRPPIETFTFGTPGASTRGRVEVLGGGTLTTDGASIGVAPGGSSPLGTERSFAEVLIDGTDSVWRITGNLAHGYDPFVGTANHRNAVATISLTNGGAMEIQGPQGHVNGGGMNLTNGGGRTDMSISGIGSKLAFTGDATYLQVGRRLGSAVLSVLGGGSVTGVQYVSVGRDGSFGELLLEGAGSLLSASGTVSPESRGGGATLPFVASMDIGRNGNGTVTVRDGARLEVTATVKGDGGPAISLGRDAASFGRLTITGAGSTVLLSAQSVLAGGGPGEAFNPFMRVGRDGSGELNISAGGKLLIDGQAVATVADPRYTSLYIGGTNAATPGGKGIATVAGLGSEIRMTGYDTGLSVGWGPQSFGQLNVTDQGKVSAIGAQVGSSGGTGVLKVDNATLQFQGQQTGGNRSGAYLVVGDGSGIGVATVSNGGVVNLVNNGSSGAGVYLGGTGTRPMGDGSLTLSGASQINVQAEPGLGVVRVGRDGSGLMRVRGGSSVNVGDGNLLVASHKGGDGTLLVSENSTITAGWVGIGRNKTDTGDVDGGTGTVVLINSTLTAPTIVVGTNGFLGGSGTINGNVINHGIFAPGNSPGTLEIDGSFTALAGSKMILEVESDGAGGFLTDLVIFKGGEPLDLANLHAEFRFLGNTDPNAFGGSGLFKLDTFFQERQADNSLAAVAPAVFDNAVFTAQADAYQITRF
;
A
#
# COMPACT_ATOMS: atom_id res chain seq x y z
N MET A 1 51.81 5.07 -14.58
CA MET A 1 51.98 3.85 -15.40
C MET A 1 50.77 3.74 -16.33
N ARG A 2 50.95 4.08 -17.63
CA ARG A 2 50.75 3.22 -18.83
C ARG A 2 49.35 2.55 -18.89
N ALA A 3 48.37 3.11 -19.62
CA ALA A 3 48.15 3.03 -21.08
C ALA A 3 47.55 1.69 -21.57
N ALA A 4 46.36 1.73 -22.19
CA ALA A 4 45.99 0.92 -23.36
C ALA A 4 44.60 1.33 -23.90
N SER A 5 44.60 1.98 -25.07
CA SER A 5 43.44 2.14 -25.94
C SER A 5 43.27 0.89 -26.81
N TRP A 6 42.03 0.52 -27.12
CA TRP A 6 41.72 -0.46 -28.16
C TRP A 6 40.86 0.21 -29.23
N MET A 7 41.50 0.52 -30.36
CA MET A 7 40.85 0.88 -31.63
C MET A 7 40.44 -0.41 -32.35
N PHE A 8 39.16 -0.56 -32.68
CA PHE A 8 38.72 -1.53 -33.69
C PHE A 8 38.65 -0.87 -35.07
N ASN A 9 39.48 -1.39 -35.95
CA ASN A 9 39.69 -1.05 -37.34
C ASN A 9 38.52 -1.59 -38.19
N ARG A 10 37.66 -0.71 -38.75
CA ARG A 10 36.66 -1.09 -39.76
C ARG A 10 37.18 -0.72 -41.16
N ARG A 11 37.53 -1.74 -41.94
CA ARG A 11 37.77 -1.65 -43.39
C ARG A 11 36.43 -1.45 -44.12
N PRO A 12 36.34 -0.60 -45.16
CA PRO A 12 35.22 -0.62 -46.08
C PRO A 12 35.43 -1.78 -47.07
N VAL A 13 34.55 -2.78 -47.05
CA VAL A 13 34.47 -3.77 -48.11
C VAL A 13 33.44 -3.26 -49.11
N ALA A 14 33.92 -2.69 -50.21
CA ALA A 14 33.11 -2.38 -51.38
C ALA A 14 32.72 -3.69 -52.07
N TRP A 15 31.44 -4.05 -51.99
CA TRP A 15 30.85 -5.03 -52.90
C TRP A 15 30.22 -4.28 -54.07
N ALA A 16 30.76 -4.53 -55.25
CA ALA A 16 30.16 -4.15 -56.52
C ALA A 16 28.98 -5.09 -56.78
N THR A 17 27.76 -4.55 -56.79
CA THR A 17 26.57 -5.27 -57.24
C THR A 17 26.26 -4.84 -58.66
N ALA A 18 26.46 -5.77 -59.59
CA ALA A 18 26.20 -5.59 -61.01
C ALA A 18 24.70 -5.59 -61.32
N LEU A 19 24.31 -4.55 -62.05
CA LEU A 19 23.22 -4.42 -63.03
C LEU A 19 22.39 -5.70 -63.33
N VAL A 20 21.14 -5.72 -62.87
CA VAL A 20 20.02 -6.45 -63.50
C VAL A 20 18.87 -5.45 -63.64
N CYS A 21 18.93 -4.61 -64.69
CA CYS A 21 17.86 -3.70 -65.10
C CYS A 21 17.15 -4.28 -66.33
N LEU A 22 16.27 -5.27 -66.16
CA LEU A 22 15.33 -5.70 -67.20
C LEU A 22 14.03 -6.16 -66.52
N GLY A 23 13.02 -5.27 -66.51
CA GLY A 23 11.66 -5.59 -66.07
C GLY A 23 10.98 -4.65 -65.06
N MET A 24 11.45 -3.41 -64.86
CA MET A 24 10.68 -2.42 -64.09
C MET A 24 9.47 -1.97 -64.91
N VAL A 25 8.35 -2.67 -64.75
CA VAL A 25 7.04 -2.15 -65.11
C VAL A 25 6.86 -0.84 -64.30
N PRO A 26 6.44 0.28 -64.92
CA PRO A 26 6.19 1.51 -64.15
C PRO A 26 5.26 1.18 -62.99
N ALA A 27 5.62 1.61 -61.78
CA ALA A 27 4.75 1.52 -60.62
C ALA A 27 3.43 2.20 -61.00
N TRP A 28 2.39 1.39 -61.22
CA TRP A 28 1.10 1.88 -61.66
C TRP A 28 0.35 2.27 -60.40
N ALA A 29 0.02 3.55 -60.26
CA ALA A 29 -0.88 4.01 -59.22
C ALA A 29 -2.29 3.55 -59.61
N GLY A 30 -2.88 2.63 -58.84
CA GLY A 30 -4.17 2.05 -59.15
C GLY A 30 -5.12 1.98 -57.96
N VAL A 31 -6.36 2.42 -58.18
CA VAL A 31 -7.52 1.85 -57.48
C VAL A 31 -8.03 0.67 -58.31
N GLY A 32 -8.21 -0.48 -57.69
CA GLY A 32 -8.72 -1.68 -58.36
C GLY A 32 -9.58 -2.53 -57.45
N THR A 33 -10.67 -3.06 -57.99
CA THR A 33 -11.51 -4.06 -57.31
C THR A 33 -11.55 -5.35 -58.13
N THR A 34 -11.59 -6.50 -57.45
CA THR A 34 -11.78 -7.80 -58.12
C THR A 34 -12.81 -8.64 -57.39
N GLY A 35 -13.42 -9.59 -58.10
CA GLY A 35 -14.43 -10.49 -57.55
C GLY A 35 -15.77 -9.80 -57.32
N ASP A 36 -16.44 -10.19 -56.23
CA ASP A 36 -17.76 -9.70 -55.83
C ASP A 36 -17.65 -8.36 -55.08
N PHE A 37 -18.18 -7.30 -55.68
CA PHE A 37 -18.25 -5.98 -55.08
C PHE A 37 -19.53 -5.25 -55.51
N SER A 38 -19.93 -4.25 -54.75
CA SER A 38 -21.06 -3.38 -55.05
C SER A 38 -20.75 -1.94 -54.67
N VAL A 39 -21.25 -0.99 -55.45
CA VAL A 39 -21.31 0.42 -55.07
C VAL A 39 -22.77 0.83 -55.01
N TYR A 40 -23.20 1.40 -53.88
CA TYR A 40 -24.60 1.74 -53.60
C TYR A 40 -24.70 3.17 -53.04
N PRO A 41 -25.76 3.95 -53.37
CA PRO A 41 -26.94 3.56 -54.18
C PRO A 41 -26.72 3.52 -55.69
N VAL A 42 -25.67 4.16 -56.19
CA VAL A 42 -25.39 4.21 -57.63
C VAL A 42 -24.13 3.39 -57.91
N PHE A 43 -24.26 2.43 -58.82
CA PHE A 43 -23.11 1.63 -59.23
C PHE A 43 -22.13 2.50 -60.04
N ILE A 44 -20.98 2.79 -59.44
CA ILE A 44 -19.84 3.45 -60.08
C ILE A 44 -18.67 2.48 -59.95
N GLN A 45 -18.10 2.03 -61.06
CA GLN A 45 -16.97 1.11 -61.03
C GLN A 45 -15.74 1.80 -60.43
N PRO A 46 -15.12 1.26 -59.36
CA PRO A 46 -13.89 1.82 -58.82
C PRO A 46 -12.70 1.57 -59.75
N GLY A 47 -11.96 2.63 -60.07
CA GLY A 47 -10.75 2.58 -60.88
C GLY A 47 -10.94 2.35 -62.39
N PRO A 48 -9.84 2.25 -63.15
CA PRO A 48 -8.46 2.38 -62.67
C PRO A 48 -8.05 3.84 -62.37
N GLY A 49 -7.11 4.01 -61.45
CA GLY A 49 -6.60 5.32 -61.00
C GLY A 49 -7.47 5.99 -59.94
N ASP A 50 -7.23 7.29 -59.72
CA ASP A 50 -7.94 8.06 -58.70
C ASP A 50 -9.45 7.99 -58.89
N THR A 51 -10.18 7.65 -57.83
CA THR A 51 -11.61 7.36 -57.87
C THR A 51 -12.34 8.14 -56.78
N ASP A 52 -13.39 8.86 -57.13
CA ASP A 52 -14.32 9.45 -56.16
C ASP A 52 -15.72 8.87 -56.34
N LEU A 53 -16.13 8.05 -55.38
CA LEU A 53 -17.47 7.46 -55.30
C LEU A 53 -18.45 8.42 -54.60
N GLY A 54 -18.02 9.60 -54.16
CA GLY A 54 -18.85 10.58 -53.47
C GLY A 54 -19.50 9.99 -52.21
N ASN A 55 -20.82 10.16 -52.08
CA ASN A 55 -21.59 9.63 -50.95
C ASN A 55 -22.05 8.16 -51.16
N ASN A 56 -21.48 7.41 -52.11
CA ASN A 56 -21.77 5.99 -52.27
C ASN A 56 -20.85 5.14 -51.39
N PHE A 57 -21.37 4.05 -50.80
CA PHE A 57 -20.53 3.09 -50.10
C PHE A 57 -20.04 2.00 -51.05
N LEU A 58 -18.84 1.48 -50.77
CA LEU A 58 -18.21 0.36 -51.47
C LEU A 58 -18.29 -0.89 -50.60
N GLY A 59 -19.11 -1.86 -51.01
CA GLY A 59 -19.21 -3.18 -50.37
C GLY A 59 -18.39 -4.22 -51.12
N LEU A 60 -17.63 -5.04 -50.40
CA LEU A 60 -16.74 -6.08 -50.94
C LEU A 60 -17.09 -7.45 -50.35
N GLY A 61 -17.21 -8.44 -51.22
CA GLY A 61 -17.58 -9.82 -50.91
C GLY A 61 -19.01 -9.94 -50.38
N ASN A 62 -20.02 -9.62 -51.19
CA ASN A 62 -21.46 -9.73 -50.88
C ASN A 62 -21.99 -11.17 -51.04
N ASN A 63 -21.64 -12.05 -50.09
CA ASN A 63 -21.79 -13.51 -50.14
C ASN A 63 -20.84 -14.24 -51.10
N GLY A 64 -19.98 -13.52 -51.84
CA GLY A 64 -18.87 -14.05 -52.62
C GLY A 64 -17.49 -13.64 -52.10
N VAL A 65 -16.46 -13.81 -52.94
CA VAL A 65 -15.09 -13.37 -52.69
C VAL A 65 -14.85 -12.04 -53.41
N GLY A 66 -14.42 -11.00 -52.69
CA GLY A 66 -14.08 -9.69 -53.28
C GLY A 66 -12.72 -9.16 -52.80
N SER A 67 -12.11 -8.24 -53.54
CA SER A 67 -10.89 -7.57 -53.10
C SER A 67 -10.81 -6.10 -53.51
N LEU A 68 -10.08 -5.30 -52.74
CA LEU A 68 -9.73 -3.91 -53.04
C LEU A 68 -8.20 -3.73 -52.98
N LEU A 69 -7.64 -3.04 -53.97
CA LEU A 69 -6.28 -2.51 -53.99
C LEU A 69 -6.35 -1.00 -54.21
N VAL A 70 -5.65 -0.24 -53.39
CA VAL A 70 -5.37 1.19 -53.59
C VAL A 70 -3.87 1.36 -53.39
N ASP A 71 -3.11 1.68 -54.43
CA ASP A 71 -1.66 1.71 -54.35
C ASP A 71 -0.97 2.83 -55.13
N GLY A 72 0.37 2.87 -55.05
CA GLY A 72 1.22 3.68 -55.93
C GLY A 72 1.01 5.20 -55.86
N GLY A 73 0.46 5.72 -54.76
CA GLY A 73 0.14 7.14 -54.61
C GLY A 73 -1.28 7.51 -55.03
N SER A 74 -2.16 6.54 -55.33
CA SER A 74 -3.53 6.79 -55.76
C SER A 74 -4.46 7.31 -54.66
N PHE A 75 -5.58 7.89 -55.11
CA PHE A 75 -6.64 8.43 -54.27
C PHE A 75 -7.97 7.68 -54.44
N LEU A 76 -8.62 7.30 -53.33
CA LEU A 76 -9.99 6.82 -53.31
C LEU A 76 -10.83 7.66 -52.33
N SER A 77 -12.00 8.13 -52.76
CA SER A 77 -13.01 8.74 -51.90
C SER A 77 -14.31 7.94 -51.97
N ALA A 78 -14.92 7.62 -50.83
CA ALA A 78 -16.19 6.89 -50.74
C ALA A 78 -16.95 7.29 -49.48
N ALA A 79 -18.27 7.10 -49.40
CA ALA A 79 -18.99 7.34 -48.15
C ALA A 79 -18.50 6.41 -47.03
N ALA A 80 -18.35 5.14 -47.39
CA ALA A 80 -17.97 4.06 -46.51
C ALA A 80 -17.36 2.90 -47.32
N ILE A 81 -16.60 2.05 -46.64
CA ILE A 81 -16.06 0.81 -47.22
C ILE A 81 -16.37 -0.37 -46.28
N GLN A 82 -16.90 -1.45 -46.85
CA GLN A 82 -17.28 -2.66 -46.12
C GLN A 82 -16.61 -3.90 -46.72
N PHE A 83 -16.04 -4.76 -45.88
CA PHE A 83 -15.40 -6.02 -46.26
C PHE A 83 -16.12 -7.21 -45.62
N GLY A 84 -16.44 -8.23 -46.42
CA GLY A 84 -17.07 -9.46 -45.94
C GLY A 84 -18.56 -9.24 -45.66
N ASN A 85 -19.29 -8.78 -46.67
CA ASN A 85 -20.72 -8.52 -46.58
C ASN A 85 -21.55 -9.81 -46.75
N GLY A 86 -22.61 -9.96 -45.96
CA GLY A 86 -23.42 -11.20 -45.96
C GLY A 86 -22.75 -12.36 -45.20
N GLY A 87 -23.54 -13.32 -44.74
CA GLY A 87 -23.09 -14.35 -43.79
C GLY A 87 -22.00 -15.29 -44.30
N SER A 88 -21.79 -15.36 -45.62
CA SER A 88 -20.73 -16.16 -46.26
C SER A 88 -19.69 -15.32 -47.03
N GLY A 89 -19.79 -13.98 -46.97
CA GLY A 89 -18.90 -13.09 -47.71
C GLY A 89 -17.45 -13.19 -47.26
N VAL A 90 -16.51 -13.11 -48.20
CA VAL A 90 -15.07 -13.04 -47.92
C VAL A 90 -14.48 -11.87 -48.68
N ALA A 91 -13.78 -10.96 -48.01
CA ALA A 91 -13.12 -9.86 -48.71
C ALA A 91 -11.76 -9.47 -48.13
N THR A 92 -10.87 -9.02 -49.01
CA THR A 92 -9.54 -8.52 -48.65
C THR A 92 -9.29 -7.12 -49.20
N GLY A 93 -8.59 -6.27 -48.45
CA GLY A 93 -8.23 -4.91 -48.85
C GLY A 93 -6.76 -4.62 -48.60
N LEU A 94 -6.12 -3.94 -49.53
CA LEU A 94 -4.77 -3.40 -49.38
C LEU A 94 -4.76 -1.93 -49.82
N ILE A 95 -4.33 -1.06 -48.90
CA ILE A 95 -4.07 0.36 -49.15
C ILE A 95 -2.58 0.58 -48.91
N ASP A 96 -1.78 0.72 -49.97
CA ASP A 96 -0.31 0.65 -49.87
C ASP A 96 0.42 1.78 -50.60
N GLY A 97 1.61 2.12 -50.13
CA GLY A 97 2.52 3.06 -50.80
C GLY A 97 2.37 4.52 -50.34
N ALA A 98 3.51 5.21 -50.33
CA ALA A 98 3.59 6.58 -49.86
C ALA A 98 2.77 7.52 -50.75
N GLY A 99 1.96 8.38 -50.13
CA GLY A 99 1.06 9.30 -50.83
C GLY A 99 -0.30 8.69 -51.19
N THR A 100 -0.46 7.36 -51.10
CA THR A 100 -1.75 6.71 -51.30
C THR A 100 -2.74 7.15 -50.22
N ARG A 101 -3.95 7.53 -50.61
CA ARG A 101 -4.96 8.06 -49.68
C ARG A 101 -6.36 7.53 -49.97
N VAL A 102 -7.02 7.04 -48.92
CA VAL A 102 -8.44 6.69 -48.93
C VAL A 102 -9.19 7.60 -47.96
N ASN A 103 -10.14 8.37 -48.46
CA ASN A 103 -11.03 9.21 -47.65
C ASN A 103 -12.40 8.56 -47.55
N LEU A 104 -12.89 8.40 -46.33
CA LEU A 104 -14.29 8.05 -46.09
C LEU A 104 -15.02 9.37 -45.84
N VAL A 105 -15.99 9.75 -46.67
CA VAL A 105 -16.62 11.09 -46.70
C VAL A 105 -18.14 11.10 -46.48
N GLY A 106 -18.70 10.00 -45.97
CA GLY A 106 -20.16 9.80 -45.84
C GLY A 106 -20.91 10.92 -45.11
N ASP A 107 -22.16 11.14 -45.48
CA ASP A 107 -23.03 12.18 -44.92
C ASP A 107 -23.52 11.93 -43.47
N GLY A 108 -23.04 10.85 -42.85
CA GLY A 108 -23.40 10.41 -41.51
C GLY A 108 -24.59 9.46 -41.42
N ASN A 109 -25.15 9.01 -42.53
CA ASN A 109 -26.20 7.98 -42.55
C ASN A 109 -25.68 6.54 -42.64
N THR A 110 -24.36 6.36 -42.72
CA THR A 110 -23.70 5.05 -42.82
C THR A 110 -22.45 4.99 -41.95
N ASN A 111 -22.16 3.80 -41.43
CA ASN A 111 -20.89 3.49 -40.77
C ASN A 111 -19.76 3.70 -41.77
N ARG A 112 -18.62 4.24 -41.33
CA ARG A 112 -17.54 4.63 -42.25
C ARG A 112 -16.74 3.41 -42.69
N LEU A 113 -16.37 2.55 -41.74
CA LEU A 113 -15.57 1.36 -42.02
C LEU A 113 -16.18 0.12 -41.38
N GLU A 114 -16.31 -0.96 -42.13
CA GLU A 114 -16.68 -2.28 -41.61
C GLU A 114 -15.75 -3.35 -42.17
N VAL A 115 -14.99 -4.03 -41.33
CA VAL A 115 -14.08 -5.12 -41.72
C VAL A 115 -14.54 -6.40 -41.07
N GLY A 116 -15.02 -7.36 -41.86
CA GLY A 116 -15.78 -8.49 -41.34
C GLY A 116 -17.18 -8.04 -40.92
N ASN A 117 -17.96 -7.52 -41.87
CA ASN A 117 -19.27 -6.96 -41.57
C ASN A 117 -20.24 -8.05 -41.04
N TRP A 118 -20.46 -9.12 -41.81
CA TRP A 118 -21.13 -10.34 -41.31
C TRP A 118 -20.33 -11.60 -41.64
N GLY A 119 -19.63 -11.62 -42.77
CA GLY A 119 -18.70 -12.68 -43.16
C GLY A 119 -17.27 -12.45 -42.65
N ARG A 120 -16.29 -12.83 -43.46
CA ARG A 120 -14.87 -12.67 -43.19
C ARG A 120 -14.29 -11.48 -43.97
N GLY A 121 -13.63 -10.55 -43.30
CA GLY A 121 -12.99 -9.41 -43.93
C GLY A 121 -11.58 -9.16 -43.39
N SER A 122 -10.66 -8.74 -44.26
CA SER A 122 -9.35 -8.22 -43.84
C SER A 122 -8.96 -6.96 -44.60
N LEU A 123 -8.38 -5.98 -43.93
CA LEU A 123 -7.89 -4.74 -44.53
C LEU A 123 -6.51 -4.37 -43.97
N THR A 124 -5.55 -4.10 -44.85
CA THR A 124 -4.21 -3.61 -44.50
C THR A 124 -3.96 -2.21 -45.06
N VAL A 125 -3.47 -1.31 -44.22
CA VAL A 125 -2.93 0.00 -44.59
C VAL A 125 -1.41 -0.04 -44.39
N SER A 126 -0.63 0.15 -45.45
CA SER A 126 0.82 -0.03 -45.42
C SER A 126 1.62 0.96 -46.28
N GLY A 127 2.95 0.87 -46.20
CA GLY A 127 3.85 1.56 -47.12
C GLY A 127 3.83 3.09 -47.06
N GLY A 128 3.32 3.70 -45.99
CA GLY A 128 3.16 5.16 -45.90
C GLY A 128 1.79 5.67 -46.37
N ALA A 129 0.82 4.78 -46.59
CA ALA A 129 -0.52 5.16 -47.03
C ALA A 129 -1.41 5.69 -45.90
N THR A 130 -2.46 6.42 -46.26
CA THR A 130 -3.43 7.01 -45.31
C THR A 130 -4.85 6.53 -45.55
N LEU A 131 -5.51 6.04 -44.50
CA LEU A 131 -6.96 5.80 -44.44
C LEU A 131 -7.63 6.82 -43.50
N ASP A 132 -8.30 7.82 -44.08
CA ASP A 132 -8.89 8.94 -43.37
C ASP A 132 -10.42 8.78 -43.27
N GLY A 133 -10.86 8.11 -42.21
CA GLY A 133 -12.26 8.04 -41.79
C GLY A 133 -12.79 9.30 -41.11
N ARG A 134 -11.93 10.30 -40.87
CA ARG A 134 -12.31 11.62 -40.37
C ARG A 134 -12.58 12.62 -41.49
N ALA A 135 -12.38 12.24 -42.75
CA ALA A 135 -12.72 13.11 -43.88
C ALA A 135 -14.23 13.45 -43.85
N SER A 136 -14.53 14.74 -44.05
CA SER A 136 -15.88 15.28 -43.86
C SER A 136 -16.46 15.04 -42.46
N SER A 137 -15.64 15.23 -41.40
CA SER A 137 -16.06 15.01 -40.00
C SER A 137 -17.31 15.81 -39.60
N ALA A 138 -17.50 17.00 -40.17
CA ALA A 138 -18.68 17.84 -39.98
C ALA A 138 -20.01 17.10 -40.22
N ALA A 139 -20.05 16.17 -41.18
CA ALA A 139 -21.23 15.37 -41.46
C ALA A 139 -21.59 14.42 -40.30
N CYS A 140 -20.58 14.00 -39.53
CA CYS A 140 -20.75 13.18 -38.33
C CYS A 140 -21.01 14.00 -37.07
N LEU A 141 -20.96 15.35 -37.13
CA LEU A 141 -21.09 16.21 -35.96
C LEU A 141 -22.54 16.38 -35.44
N THR A 142 -23.55 15.86 -36.14
CA THR A 142 -24.96 15.99 -35.72
C THR A 142 -25.42 14.80 -34.87
N LEU A 143 -26.37 15.03 -33.96
CA LEU A 143 -26.97 13.96 -33.15
C LEU A 143 -27.64 12.88 -34.04
N ASN A 144 -27.57 11.62 -33.64
CA ASN A 144 -28.14 10.44 -34.32
C ASN A 144 -27.51 10.07 -35.68
N ARG A 145 -26.21 10.32 -35.88
CA ARG A 145 -25.47 9.85 -37.07
C ARG A 145 -24.80 8.51 -36.83
N TRP A 146 -24.66 7.73 -37.90
CA TRP A 146 -24.16 6.37 -37.89
C TRP A 146 -22.71 6.32 -38.33
N CYS A 147 -21.81 7.17 -37.80
CA CYS A 147 -20.43 7.23 -38.29
C CYS A 147 -19.48 6.22 -37.61
N ASN A 148 -19.99 5.07 -37.19
CA ASN A 148 -19.19 4.11 -36.44
C ASN A 148 -18.24 3.32 -37.34
N ASN A 149 -17.35 2.58 -36.71
CA ASN A 149 -16.35 1.75 -37.37
C ASN A 149 -16.31 0.40 -36.67
N PHE A 150 -16.38 -0.70 -37.43
CA PHE A 150 -16.51 -2.04 -36.89
C PHE A 150 -15.47 -3.01 -37.45
N ILE A 151 -14.82 -3.76 -36.58
CA ILE A 151 -13.93 -4.87 -36.91
C ILE A 151 -14.56 -6.15 -36.34
N GLY A 152 -15.19 -6.94 -37.21
CA GLY A 152 -16.12 -8.01 -36.85
C GLY A 152 -17.42 -7.42 -36.31
N ASN A 153 -18.41 -7.08 -37.16
CA ASN A 153 -19.60 -6.32 -36.75
C ASN A 153 -20.76 -7.21 -36.27
N ALA A 154 -21.25 -8.12 -37.12
CA ALA A 154 -22.36 -8.99 -36.81
C ALA A 154 -21.95 -10.20 -35.99
N ALA A 155 -22.87 -10.80 -35.23
CA ALA A 155 -22.65 -12.12 -34.63
C ALA A 155 -22.31 -13.16 -35.72
N GLY A 156 -21.17 -13.85 -35.59
CA GLY A 156 -20.68 -14.82 -36.57
C GLY A 156 -19.62 -14.30 -37.53
N SER A 157 -19.18 -13.05 -37.40
CA SER A 157 -18.18 -12.44 -38.29
C SER A 157 -16.72 -12.67 -37.86
N ASP A 158 -15.79 -12.45 -38.80
CA ASP A 158 -14.33 -12.52 -38.59
C ASP A 158 -13.65 -11.34 -39.30
N GLY A 159 -13.20 -10.35 -38.53
CA GLY A 159 -12.58 -9.12 -39.04
C GLY A 159 -11.11 -9.00 -38.64
N LEU A 160 -10.25 -8.59 -39.57
CA LEU A 160 -8.84 -8.25 -39.33
C LEU A 160 -8.49 -6.89 -39.95
N PHE A 161 -8.03 -5.94 -39.15
CA PHE A 161 -7.57 -4.64 -39.62
C PHE A 161 -6.14 -4.35 -39.17
N THR A 162 -5.25 -4.10 -40.13
CA THR A 162 -3.83 -3.90 -39.89
C THR A 162 -3.39 -2.53 -40.42
N VAL A 163 -2.64 -1.78 -39.60
CA VAL A 163 -1.92 -0.57 -40.02
C VAL A 163 -0.43 -0.83 -39.78
N THR A 164 0.38 -0.87 -40.84
CA THR A 164 1.78 -1.32 -40.74
C THR A 164 2.76 -0.46 -41.52
N GLY A 165 3.97 -0.30 -41.00
CA GLY A 165 5.05 0.43 -41.66
C GLY A 165 5.07 1.91 -41.32
N ALA A 166 6.27 2.48 -41.23
CA ALA A 166 6.49 3.87 -40.90
C ALA A 166 5.74 4.81 -41.87
N GLY A 167 5.02 5.77 -41.30
CA GLY A 167 4.24 6.75 -42.05
C GLY A 167 2.83 6.29 -42.45
N SER A 168 2.51 4.99 -42.32
CA SER A 168 1.15 4.49 -42.55
C SER A 168 0.22 4.99 -41.44
N ASN A 169 -0.96 5.49 -41.81
CA ASN A 169 -1.89 6.09 -40.85
C ASN A 169 -3.34 5.70 -41.13
N ALA A 170 -4.11 5.41 -40.08
CA ALA A 170 -5.55 5.31 -40.14
C ALA A 170 -6.22 6.16 -39.05
N SER A 171 -7.32 6.84 -39.39
CA SER A 171 -7.95 7.82 -38.51
C SER A 171 -9.46 7.70 -38.56
N PHE A 172 -10.12 7.54 -37.41
CA PHE A 172 -11.57 7.35 -37.32
C PHE A 172 -12.21 8.21 -36.23
N LEU A 173 -13.44 8.65 -36.50
CA LEU A 173 -14.30 9.36 -35.56
C LEU A 173 -15.37 8.43 -34.98
N HIS A 174 -16.06 8.87 -33.91
CA HIS A 174 -17.13 8.12 -33.22
C HIS A 174 -16.66 6.77 -32.66
N ALA A 175 -17.57 5.78 -32.54
CA ALA A 175 -17.26 4.49 -31.96
C ALA A 175 -16.36 3.68 -32.90
N PHE A 176 -15.24 3.19 -32.35
CA PHE A 176 -14.40 2.17 -32.96
C PHE A 176 -14.61 0.85 -32.21
N VAL A 177 -15.33 -0.09 -32.83
CA VAL A 177 -15.80 -1.33 -32.20
C VAL A 177 -15.04 -2.52 -32.75
N ILE A 178 -14.51 -3.35 -31.86
CA ILE A 178 -13.82 -4.61 -32.19
C ILE A 178 -14.61 -5.75 -31.57
N GLY A 179 -15.04 -6.73 -32.37
CA GLY A 179 -15.83 -7.87 -31.91
C GLY A 179 -17.28 -7.49 -31.56
N GLY A 180 -17.98 -6.89 -32.51
CA GLY A 180 -19.43 -6.66 -32.52
C GLY A 180 -20.26 -7.96 -32.51
N LEU A 181 -21.45 -7.88 -31.94
CA LEU A 181 -22.39 -9.01 -31.80
C LEU A 181 -23.80 -8.61 -32.26
N ALA A 182 -23.90 -7.78 -33.29
CA ALA A 182 -25.21 -7.32 -33.77
C ALA A 182 -26.01 -8.47 -34.42
N VAL A 183 -27.30 -8.54 -34.07
CA VAL A 183 -28.27 -9.50 -34.63
C VAL A 183 -29.60 -8.80 -34.91
N PHE A 184 -29.96 -8.70 -36.18
CA PHE A 184 -31.21 -8.12 -36.67
C PHE A 184 -31.95 -9.15 -37.53
N ARG A 185 -33.26 -9.32 -37.32
CA ARG A 185 -34.08 -10.25 -38.10
C ARG A 185 -35.51 -9.74 -38.33
N PRO A 186 -36.16 -10.15 -39.44
CA PRO A 186 -37.59 -10.04 -39.60
C PRO A 186 -38.37 -10.86 -38.55
N PRO A 187 -39.59 -10.45 -38.19
CA PRO A 187 -40.32 -9.30 -38.74
C PRO A 187 -40.00 -7.96 -38.08
N ILE A 188 -39.16 -7.91 -37.04
CA ILE A 188 -38.86 -6.66 -36.31
C ILE A 188 -38.11 -5.69 -37.22
N GLU A 189 -37.16 -6.22 -38.00
CA GLU A 189 -36.38 -5.47 -38.99
C GLU A 189 -36.70 -5.96 -40.40
N THR A 190 -36.52 -5.10 -41.40
CA THR A 190 -36.75 -5.47 -42.81
C THR A 190 -35.60 -6.29 -43.42
N PHE A 191 -34.52 -6.51 -42.68
CA PHE A 191 -33.31 -7.18 -43.13
C PHE A 191 -32.82 -8.22 -42.11
N THR A 192 -31.99 -9.16 -42.58
CA THR A 192 -31.30 -10.14 -41.73
C THR A 192 -29.83 -9.77 -41.64
N PHE A 193 -29.30 -9.72 -40.42
CA PHE A 193 -27.90 -9.43 -40.14
C PHE A 193 -27.46 -10.18 -38.89
N GLY A 194 -26.33 -10.88 -38.97
CA GLY A 194 -25.82 -11.69 -37.88
C GLY A 194 -26.52 -13.04 -37.70
N THR A 195 -25.81 -13.94 -37.04
CA THR A 195 -26.30 -15.28 -36.67
C THR A 195 -26.51 -15.33 -35.15
N PRO A 196 -27.76 -15.45 -34.66
CA PRO A 196 -28.03 -15.51 -33.23
C PRO A 196 -27.27 -16.65 -32.56
N GLY A 197 -26.71 -16.37 -31.39
CA GLY A 197 -25.86 -17.29 -30.63
C GLY A 197 -24.47 -17.57 -31.22
N ALA A 198 -24.11 -16.99 -32.37
CA ALA A 198 -22.79 -17.19 -32.96
C ALA A 198 -21.69 -16.42 -32.22
N SER A 199 -20.45 -16.78 -32.53
CA SER A 199 -19.26 -16.10 -32.02
C SER A 199 -18.67 -15.18 -33.08
N THR A 200 -18.18 -14.02 -32.66
CA THR A 200 -17.49 -13.06 -33.54
C THR A 200 -16.03 -12.93 -33.12
N ARG A 201 -15.13 -12.81 -34.10
CA ARG A 201 -13.73 -12.46 -33.88
C ARG A 201 -13.39 -11.13 -34.55
N GLY A 202 -12.85 -10.18 -33.80
CA GLY A 202 -12.33 -8.92 -34.33
C GLY A 202 -10.87 -8.74 -33.94
N ARG A 203 -10.01 -8.36 -34.88
CA ARG A 203 -8.57 -8.21 -34.67
C ARG A 203 -8.05 -6.89 -35.24
N VAL A 204 -7.30 -6.15 -34.44
CA VAL A 204 -6.63 -4.92 -34.85
C VAL A 204 -5.13 -5.02 -34.59
N GLU A 205 -4.34 -4.69 -35.60
CA GLU A 205 -2.87 -4.73 -35.55
C GLU A 205 -2.29 -3.38 -35.96
N VAL A 206 -1.41 -2.82 -35.13
CA VAL A 206 -0.65 -1.60 -35.44
C VAL A 206 0.84 -1.94 -35.33
N LEU A 207 1.51 -2.02 -36.47
CA LEU A 207 2.80 -2.69 -36.60
C LEU A 207 3.85 -1.78 -37.23
N GLY A 208 5.13 -2.03 -36.94
CA GLY A 208 6.27 -1.49 -37.69
C GLY A 208 6.28 0.04 -37.91
N GLY A 209 5.82 0.84 -36.94
CA GLY A 209 5.75 2.31 -37.06
C GLY A 209 4.43 2.86 -37.59
N GLY A 210 3.40 2.02 -37.73
CA GLY A 210 2.05 2.44 -38.13
C GLY A 210 1.34 3.27 -37.06
N THR A 211 0.43 4.14 -37.47
CA THR A 211 -0.39 4.96 -36.55
C THR A 211 -1.88 4.70 -36.75
N LEU A 212 -2.60 4.42 -35.66
CA LEU A 212 -4.06 4.40 -35.61
C LEU A 212 -4.54 5.53 -34.70
N THR A 213 -5.52 6.33 -35.12
CA THR A 213 -6.12 7.38 -34.29
C THR A 213 -7.64 7.23 -34.24
N THR A 214 -8.24 7.11 -33.06
CA THR A 214 -9.69 6.96 -32.87
C THR A 214 -10.24 7.96 -31.84
N ASP A 215 -11.54 8.27 -31.85
CA ASP A 215 -12.15 9.07 -30.79
C ASP A 215 -12.28 8.25 -29.49
N GLY A 216 -12.74 7.01 -29.58
CA GLY A 216 -12.86 6.05 -28.47
C GLY A 216 -12.88 4.63 -29.00
N ALA A 217 -12.75 3.64 -28.11
CA ALA A 217 -12.74 2.23 -28.50
C ALA A 217 -13.61 1.36 -27.60
N SER A 218 -14.31 0.40 -28.21
CA SER A 218 -15.06 -0.65 -27.53
C SER A 218 -14.59 -2.02 -28.02
N ILE A 219 -13.89 -2.75 -27.15
CA ILE A 219 -13.18 -3.99 -27.48
C ILE A 219 -13.90 -5.15 -26.82
N GLY A 220 -14.70 -5.87 -27.59
CA GLY A 220 -15.60 -6.91 -27.11
C GLY A 220 -16.88 -6.31 -26.52
N VAL A 221 -17.93 -6.22 -27.33
CA VAL A 221 -19.20 -5.56 -26.96
C VAL A 221 -20.33 -6.53 -26.67
N ALA A 222 -21.40 -6.02 -26.07
CA ALA A 222 -22.64 -6.77 -25.87
C ALA A 222 -23.36 -7.06 -27.19
N PRO A 223 -24.21 -8.11 -27.23
CA PRO A 223 -25.15 -8.32 -28.32
C PRO A 223 -26.00 -7.07 -28.56
N GLY A 224 -26.07 -6.65 -29.81
CA GLY A 224 -26.87 -5.51 -30.26
C GLY A 224 -27.98 -5.96 -31.21
N GLY A 225 -28.91 -5.04 -31.49
CA GLY A 225 -30.01 -5.28 -32.41
C GLY A 225 -31.24 -5.94 -31.79
N SER A 226 -32.21 -6.27 -32.63
CA SER A 226 -33.57 -6.65 -32.23
C SER A 226 -33.76 -8.13 -31.93
N SER A 227 -32.80 -8.99 -32.30
CA SER A 227 -32.95 -10.45 -32.23
C SER A 227 -31.76 -11.25 -31.65
N PRO A 228 -30.96 -10.74 -30.69
CA PRO A 228 -29.93 -11.55 -30.04
C PRO A 228 -30.54 -12.62 -29.09
N LEU A 229 -29.85 -13.74 -28.91
CA LEU A 229 -30.19 -14.79 -27.93
C LEU A 229 -29.55 -14.55 -26.55
N GLY A 230 -28.58 -13.65 -26.45
CA GLY A 230 -27.79 -13.42 -25.23
C GLY A 230 -26.69 -14.46 -24.99
N THR A 231 -26.55 -15.44 -25.89
CA THR A 231 -25.50 -16.49 -25.87
C THR A 231 -24.37 -16.20 -26.86
N GLU A 232 -24.46 -15.11 -27.63
CA GLU A 232 -23.40 -14.66 -28.52
C GLU A 232 -22.11 -14.42 -27.74
N ARG A 233 -20.97 -14.62 -28.39
CA ARG A 233 -19.64 -14.50 -27.79
C ARG A 233 -18.75 -13.60 -28.63
N SER A 234 -18.03 -12.70 -27.98
CA SER A 234 -17.10 -11.79 -28.66
C SER A 234 -15.66 -12.12 -28.28
N PHE A 235 -14.80 -12.26 -29.27
CA PHE A 235 -13.36 -12.41 -29.14
C PHE A 235 -12.67 -11.23 -29.84
N ALA A 236 -12.18 -10.28 -29.07
CA ALA A 236 -11.58 -9.05 -29.60
C ALA A 236 -10.09 -8.99 -29.23
N GLU A 237 -9.22 -8.82 -30.22
CA GLU A 237 -7.77 -8.84 -30.04
C GLU A 237 -7.14 -7.57 -30.62
N VAL A 238 -6.17 -7.02 -29.90
CA VAL A 238 -5.40 -5.84 -30.29
C VAL A 238 -3.91 -6.13 -30.11
N LEU A 239 -3.13 -5.88 -31.15
CA LEU A 239 -1.68 -5.94 -31.12
C LEU A 239 -1.10 -4.59 -31.55
N ILE A 240 -0.25 -4.00 -30.73
CA ILE A 240 0.57 -2.84 -31.10
C ILE A 240 2.03 -3.24 -30.91
N ASP A 241 2.75 -3.39 -32.01
CA ASP A 241 4.08 -3.99 -32.01
C ASP A 241 5.10 -3.18 -32.81
N GLY A 242 6.28 -2.99 -32.23
CA GLY A 242 7.40 -2.27 -32.84
C GLY A 242 7.50 -0.80 -32.42
N THR A 243 8.72 -0.28 -32.48
CA THR A 243 9.03 1.13 -32.22
C THR A 243 8.16 2.03 -33.10
N ASP A 244 7.65 3.11 -32.52
CA ASP A 244 6.79 4.10 -33.17
C ASP A 244 5.43 3.57 -33.66
N SER A 245 5.08 2.31 -33.40
CA SER A 245 3.71 1.82 -33.60
C SER A 245 2.81 2.41 -32.52
N VAL A 246 1.82 3.22 -32.91
CA VAL A 246 0.98 3.96 -31.93
C VAL A 246 -0.50 3.85 -32.25
N TRP A 247 -1.30 3.51 -31.25
CA TRP A 247 -2.74 3.78 -31.25
C TRP A 247 -3.06 4.96 -30.33
N ARG A 248 -3.52 6.08 -30.91
CA ARG A 248 -3.98 7.28 -30.21
C ARG A 248 -5.50 7.29 -30.06
N ILE A 249 -5.97 7.56 -28.86
CA ILE A 249 -7.39 7.73 -28.53
C ILE A 249 -7.57 9.16 -28.06
N THR A 250 -8.22 10.00 -28.87
CA THR A 250 -8.20 11.47 -28.70
C THR A 250 -9.52 12.04 -28.19
N GLY A 251 -10.58 11.24 -28.14
CA GLY A 251 -11.93 11.75 -27.85
C GLY A 251 -12.44 12.65 -28.97
N ASN A 252 -13.62 13.19 -28.75
CA ASN A 252 -14.23 14.21 -29.61
C ASN A 252 -15.12 15.13 -28.77
N LEU A 253 -14.51 16.22 -28.30
CA LEU A 253 -15.15 17.17 -27.39
C LEU A 253 -16.34 17.88 -28.02
N ALA A 254 -16.38 18.01 -29.35
CA ALA A 254 -17.55 18.57 -30.04
C ALA A 254 -18.82 17.73 -29.80
N HIS A 255 -18.66 16.46 -29.41
CA HIS A 255 -19.75 15.53 -29.08
C HIS A 255 -19.84 15.14 -27.61
N GLY A 256 -18.93 15.65 -26.76
CA GLY A 256 -18.79 15.14 -25.40
C GLY A 256 -18.33 13.69 -25.34
N TYR A 257 -17.64 13.20 -26.37
CA TYR A 257 -16.97 11.90 -26.29
C TYR A 257 -15.62 12.06 -25.61
N ASP A 258 -15.51 11.53 -24.40
CA ASP A 258 -14.24 11.40 -23.72
C ASP A 258 -13.35 10.36 -24.45
N PRO A 259 -12.02 10.53 -24.47
CA PRO A 259 -11.10 9.51 -24.97
C PRO A 259 -11.16 8.30 -24.04
N PHE A 260 -11.99 7.33 -24.42
CA PHE A 260 -12.32 6.20 -23.58
C PHE A 260 -12.10 4.88 -24.31
N VAL A 261 -11.49 3.93 -23.59
CA VAL A 261 -11.34 2.54 -24.02
C VAL A 261 -12.08 1.62 -23.05
N GLY A 262 -13.17 1.01 -23.53
CA GLY A 262 -13.92 0.01 -22.79
C GLY A 262 -13.66 -1.38 -23.37
N THR A 263 -13.32 -2.34 -22.52
CA THR A 263 -13.09 -3.72 -22.95
C THR A 263 -14.10 -4.66 -22.29
N ALA A 264 -14.38 -5.79 -22.95
CA ALA A 264 -15.27 -6.85 -22.46
C ALA A 264 -16.55 -6.28 -21.82
N ASN A 265 -17.30 -5.50 -22.60
CA ASN A 265 -18.51 -4.80 -22.19
C ASN A 265 -19.72 -5.76 -21.99
N HIS A 266 -19.49 -7.07 -21.93
CA HIS A 266 -20.50 -8.10 -21.74
C HIS A 266 -19.88 -9.38 -21.15
N ARG A 267 -20.65 -10.16 -20.38
CA ARG A 267 -20.19 -11.40 -19.70
C ARG A 267 -19.63 -12.48 -20.63
N ASN A 268 -20.05 -12.50 -21.89
CA ASN A 268 -19.57 -13.45 -22.90
C ASN A 268 -18.49 -12.85 -23.82
N ALA A 269 -17.91 -11.70 -23.46
CA ALA A 269 -16.85 -11.06 -24.22
C ALA A 269 -15.48 -11.33 -23.59
N VAL A 270 -14.50 -11.63 -24.45
CA VAL A 270 -13.09 -11.74 -24.11
C VAL A 270 -12.32 -10.72 -24.95
N ALA A 271 -11.51 -9.91 -24.28
CA ALA A 271 -10.65 -8.92 -24.92
C ALA A 271 -9.18 -9.19 -24.59
N THR A 272 -8.30 -9.15 -25.59
CA THR A 272 -6.85 -9.28 -25.42
C THR A 272 -6.15 -8.07 -26.04
N ILE A 273 -5.23 -7.45 -25.30
CA ILE A 273 -4.45 -6.29 -25.76
C ILE A 273 -2.97 -6.54 -25.48
N SER A 274 -2.13 -6.46 -26.50
CA SER A 274 -0.68 -6.64 -26.39
C SER A 274 0.05 -5.42 -26.93
N LEU A 275 0.88 -4.80 -26.10
CA LEU A 275 1.80 -3.71 -26.46
C LEU A 275 3.23 -4.26 -26.34
N THR A 276 3.94 -4.42 -27.45
CA THR A 276 5.24 -5.10 -27.47
C THR A 276 6.28 -4.36 -28.30
N ASN A 277 7.56 -4.62 -28.01
CA ASN A 277 8.71 -4.15 -28.79
C ASN A 277 8.72 -2.64 -29.11
N GLY A 278 8.28 -1.79 -28.17
CA GLY A 278 8.20 -0.34 -28.36
C GLY A 278 6.82 0.20 -28.75
N GLY A 279 5.81 -0.67 -28.94
CA GLY A 279 4.44 -0.28 -29.28
C GLY A 279 3.74 0.50 -28.17
N ALA A 280 2.93 1.50 -28.56
CA ALA A 280 2.29 2.42 -27.63
C ALA A 280 0.78 2.56 -27.82
N MET A 281 0.05 2.65 -26.72
CA MET A 281 -1.33 3.13 -26.67
C MET A 281 -1.36 4.46 -25.92
N GLU A 282 -1.94 5.50 -26.51
CA GLU A 282 -1.98 6.86 -25.93
C GLU A 282 -3.44 7.32 -25.80
N ILE A 283 -3.90 7.51 -24.56
CA ILE A 283 -5.23 8.03 -24.24
C ILE A 283 -5.10 9.52 -23.93
N GLN A 284 -5.51 10.36 -24.87
CA GLN A 284 -5.22 11.80 -24.90
C GLN A 284 -6.43 12.62 -24.52
N GLY A 285 -6.57 12.89 -23.23
CA GLY A 285 -7.62 13.70 -22.65
C GLY A 285 -7.42 15.21 -22.75
N PRO A 286 -8.51 16.01 -22.86
CA PRO A 286 -8.43 17.44 -22.62
C PRO A 286 -8.07 17.78 -21.17
N GLN A 287 -7.51 18.96 -20.99
CA GLN A 287 -7.42 19.60 -19.67
C GLN A 287 -8.77 20.22 -19.30
N GLY A 288 -9.06 20.28 -17.99
CA GLY A 288 -10.25 20.92 -17.43
C GLY A 288 -11.57 20.16 -17.63
N HIS A 289 -11.56 18.98 -18.24
CA HIS A 289 -12.78 18.22 -18.53
C HIS A 289 -13.05 17.15 -17.47
N VAL A 290 -14.31 17.02 -17.06
CA VAL A 290 -14.76 15.93 -16.19
C VAL A 290 -14.53 14.62 -16.95
N ASN A 291 -13.85 13.65 -16.36
CA ASN A 291 -13.47 12.37 -17.00
C ASN A 291 -12.60 12.56 -18.26
N GLY A 292 -11.56 13.38 -18.20
CA GLY A 292 -10.75 13.74 -19.36
C GLY A 292 -10.16 12.56 -20.14
N GLY A 293 -10.06 11.35 -19.62
CA GLY A 293 -9.84 10.14 -20.43
C GLY A 293 -9.73 8.89 -19.59
N GLY A 294 -9.98 7.71 -20.14
CA GLY A 294 -9.84 6.51 -19.33
C GLY A 294 -9.90 5.17 -20.02
N MET A 295 -9.51 4.15 -19.27
CA MET A 295 -9.53 2.77 -19.73
C MET A 295 -10.16 1.87 -18.66
N ASN A 296 -11.18 1.10 -19.07
CA ASN A 296 -11.73 0.02 -18.28
C ASN A 296 -11.32 -1.33 -18.89
N LEU A 297 -10.49 -2.07 -18.16
CA LEU A 297 -10.25 -3.49 -18.42
C LEU A 297 -11.41 -4.26 -17.77
N THR A 298 -12.37 -4.70 -18.60
CA THR A 298 -13.75 -5.12 -18.29
C THR A 298 -14.71 -3.99 -17.90
N ASN A 299 -15.90 -4.00 -18.48
CA ASN A 299 -16.96 -3.02 -18.18
C ASN A 299 -18.37 -3.62 -18.12
N GLY A 300 -18.53 -4.92 -18.43
CA GLY A 300 -19.84 -5.59 -18.44
C GLY A 300 -19.79 -7.07 -18.04
N GLY A 301 -18.88 -7.44 -17.12
CA GLY A 301 -18.81 -8.80 -16.58
C GLY A 301 -17.96 -9.80 -17.38
N GLY A 302 -17.35 -9.38 -18.50
CA GLY A 302 -16.50 -10.25 -19.31
C GLY A 302 -15.06 -10.38 -18.79
N ARG A 303 -14.15 -10.84 -19.66
CA ARG A 303 -12.72 -11.01 -19.34
C ARG A 303 -11.81 -10.14 -20.20
N THR A 304 -10.79 -9.56 -19.59
CA THR A 304 -9.74 -8.82 -20.31
C THR A 304 -8.35 -9.27 -19.88
N ASP A 305 -7.49 -9.57 -20.85
CA ASP A 305 -6.07 -9.83 -20.63
C ASP A 305 -5.25 -8.77 -21.37
N MET A 306 -4.51 -7.94 -20.64
CA MET A 306 -3.64 -6.90 -21.21
C MET A 306 -2.18 -7.14 -20.83
N SER A 307 -1.27 -7.02 -21.79
CA SER A 307 0.17 -7.12 -21.59
C SER A 307 0.90 -5.94 -22.22
N ILE A 308 1.84 -5.34 -21.47
CA ILE A 308 2.74 -4.28 -21.92
C ILE A 308 4.16 -4.78 -21.66
N SER A 309 4.89 -5.18 -22.70
CA SER A 309 6.15 -5.91 -22.55
C SER A 309 7.26 -5.36 -23.42
N GLY A 310 8.42 -5.12 -22.80
CA GLY A 310 9.63 -4.67 -23.46
C GLY A 310 9.86 -3.17 -23.32
N ILE A 311 11.13 -2.77 -23.40
CA ILE A 311 11.56 -1.37 -23.32
C ILE A 311 10.85 -0.55 -24.41
N GLY A 312 10.31 0.59 -24.00
CA GLY A 312 9.61 1.52 -24.89
C GLY A 312 8.13 1.22 -25.07
N SER A 313 7.67 0.00 -24.76
CA SER A 313 6.23 -0.32 -24.79
C SER A 313 5.50 0.43 -23.68
N LYS A 314 4.42 1.14 -24.01
CA LYS A 314 3.76 2.03 -23.05
C LYS A 314 2.25 2.16 -23.24
N LEU A 315 1.54 2.30 -22.12
CA LEU A 315 0.20 2.86 -22.05
C LEU A 315 0.30 4.24 -21.40
N ALA A 316 0.05 5.30 -22.16
CA ALA A 316 0.20 6.67 -21.68
C ALA A 316 -1.15 7.39 -21.61
N PHE A 317 -1.35 8.16 -20.55
CA PHE A 317 -2.50 9.04 -20.37
C PHE A 317 -2.06 10.50 -20.36
N THR A 318 -2.84 11.38 -20.98
CA THR A 318 -2.70 12.83 -20.84
C THR A 318 -4.06 13.47 -20.55
N GLY A 319 -4.08 14.68 -19.99
CA GLY A 319 -5.30 15.39 -19.62
C GLY A 319 -5.62 15.29 -18.12
N ASP A 320 -6.77 15.85 -17.73
CA ASP A 320 -7.25 15.81 -16.35
C ASP A 320 -8.17 14.60 -16.11
N ALA A 321 -8.31 14.20 -14.84
CA ALA A 321 -9.23 13.14 -14.42
C ALA A 321 -9.05 11.82 -15.17
N THR A 322 -7.80 11.48 -15.52
CA THR A 322 -7.48 10.26 -16.24
C THR A 322 -7.57 9.04 -15.33
N TYR A 323 -8.11 7.93 -15.82
CA TYR A 323 -8.23 6.72 -15.01
C TYR A 323 -7.91 5.41 -15.73
N LEU A 324 -7.39 4.45 -14.96
CA LEU A 324 -7.17 3.07 -15.38
C LEU A 324 -7.84 2.12 -14.38
N GLN A 325 -8.77 1.29 -14.85
CA GLN A 325 -9.47 0.33 -14.01
C GLN A 325 -9.21 -1.08 -14.50
N VAL A 326 -8.47 -1.86 -13.69
CA VAL A 326 -8.17 -3.26 -13.93
C VAL A 326 -9.21 -4.10 -13.19
N GLY A 327 -10.26 -4.51 -13.90
CA GLY A 327 -11.40 -5.23 -13.33
C GLY A 327 -12.45 -4.23 -12.84
N ARG A 328 -13.62 -4.23 -13.48
CA ARG A 328 -14.77 -3.40 -13.12
C ARG A 328 -16.09 -4.12 -13.41
N ARG A 329 -17.16 -3.75 -12.68
CA ARG A 329 -18.56 -4.17 -12.96
C ARG A 329 -18.69 -5.69 -13.13
N LEU A 330 -18.30 -6.43 -12.09
CA LEU A 330 -18.39 -7.90 -12.02
C LEU A 330 -17.52 -8.69 -13.04
N GLY A 331 -16.63 -8.02 -13.78
CA GLY A 331 -15.72 -8.69 -14.73
C GLY A 331 -14.44 -9.24 -14.08
N SER A 332 -13.59 -9.85 -14.89
CA SER A 332 -12.23 -10.27 -14.51
C SER A 332 -11.18 -9.66 -15.43
N ALA A 333 -10.18 -8.96 -14.91
CA ALA A 333 -9.10 -8.42 -15.72
C ALA A 333 -7.71 -8.71 -15.17
N VAL A 334 -6.77 -8.95 -16.08
CA VAL A 334 -5.34 -9.03 -15.81
C VAL A 334 -4.61 -7.97 -16.61
N LEU A 335 -3.74 -7.21 -15.95
CA LEU A 335 -2.77 -6.30 -16.58
C LEU A 335 -1.35 -6.71 -16.17
N SER A 336 -0.50 -7.03 -17.14
CA SER A 336 0.92 -7.32 -16.93
C SER A 336 1.80 -6.25 -17.55
N VAL A 337 2.75 -5.71 -16.79
CA VAL A 337 3.76 -4.74 -17.24
C VAL A 337 5.14 -5.35 -17.01
N LEU A 338 5.79 -5.74 -18.10
CA LEU A 338 6.92 -6.67 -18.10
C LEU A 338 8.15 -6.08 -18.80
N GLY A 339 9.34 -6.43 -18.33
CA GLY A 339 10.60 -6.23 -19.05
C GLY A 339 10.87 -4.82 -19.56
N GLY A 340 10.52 -3.78 -18.79
CA GLY A 340 10.71 -2.38 -19.18
C GLY A 340 9.47 -1.70 -19.77
N GLY A 341 8.32 -2.38 -19.81
CA GLY A 341 7.04 -1.76 -20.17
C GLY A 341 6.61 -0.69 -19.17
N SER A 342 5.75 0.24 -19.60
CA SER A 342 5.32 1.34 -18.72
C SER A 342 3.84 1.73 -18.82
N VAL A 343 3.29 2.21 -17.71
CA VAL A 343 1.99 2.90 -17.63
C VAL A 343 2.21 4.26 -16.96
N THR A 344 1.83 5.36 -17.59
CA THR A 344 2.15 6.71 -17.09
C THR A 344 1.02 7.73 -17.27
N GLY A 345 1.04 8.80 -16.48
CA GLY A 345 0.15 9.95 -16.62
C GLY A 345 -1.29 9.74 -16.13
N VAL A 346 -1.57 8.60 -15.52
CA VAL A 346 -2.88 8.29 -14.93
C VAL A 346 -3.07 9.03 -13.60
N GLN A 347 -4.26 9.57 -13.35
CA GLN A 347 -4.60 10.15 -12.05
C GLN A 347 -5.16 9.11 -11.08
N TYR A 348 -6.12 8.30 -11.53
CA TYR A 348 -6.78 7.30 -10.68
C TYR A 348 -6.59 5.88 -11.20
N VAL A 349 -6.03 5.01 -10.38
CA VAL A 349 -5.91 3.58 -10.69
C VAL A 349 -6.80 2.77 -9.75
N SER A 350 -7.56 1.81 -10.28
CA SER A 350 -8.25 0.83 -9.45
C SER A 350 -8.03 -0.59 -9.93
N VAL A 351 -7.74 -1.51 -9.02
CA VAL A 351 -7.60 -2.95 -9.32
C VAL A 351 -8.67 -3.71 -8.53
N GLY A 352 -9.61 -4.35 -9.21
CA GLY A 352 -10.71 -5.10 -8.60
C GLY A 352 -11.76 -4.19 -7.97
N ARG A 353 -12.59 -3.55 -8.80
CA ARG A 353 -13.60 -2.59 -8.38
C ARG A 353 -15.05 -3.04 -8.71
N ASP A 354 -16.02 -2.66 -7.88
CA ASP A 354 -17.47 -2.87 -8.14
C ASP A 354 -17.82 -4.36 -8.38
N GLY A 355 -17.38 -5.22 -7.46
CA GLY A 355 -17.61 -6.67 -7.42
C GLY A 355 -16.78 -7.49 -8.40
N SER A 356 -15.83 -6.86 -9.10
CA SER A 356 -14.94 -7.52 -10.06
C SER A 356 -13.70 -8.15 -9.41
N PHE A 357 -12.99 -8.93 -10.24
CA PHE A 357 -11.65 -9.45 -9.96
C PHE A 357 -10.63 -8.71 -10.82
N GLY A 358 -9.64 -8.09 -10.19
CA GLY A 358 -8.55 -7.41 -10.88
C GLY A 358 -7.19 -7.91 -10.42
N GLU A 359 -6.29 -8.12 -11.38
CA GLU A 359 -4.90 -8.46 -11.14
C GLU A 359 -3.96 -7.53 -11.91
N LEU A 360 -3.00 -6.95 -11.22
CA LEU A 360 -1.92 -6.16 -11.80
C LEU A 360 -0.56 -6.77 -11.42
N LEU A 361 0.23 -7.11 -12.43
CA LEU A 361 1.60 -7.59 -12.28
C LEU A 361 2.58 -6.56 -12.87
N LEU A 362 3.52 -6.08 -12.05
CA LEU A 362 4.69 -5.33 -12.49
C LEU A 362 5.93 -6.19 -12.25
N GLU A 363 6.66 -6.53 -13.31
CA GLU A 363 7.80 -7.46 -13.21
C GLU A 363 8.98 -7.04 -14.09
N GLY A 364 10.18 -7.16 -13.52
CA GLY A 364 11.43 -6.89 -14.20
C GLY A 364 11.90 -5.45 -14.05
N ALA A 365 13.22 -5.27 -14.08
CA ALA A 365 13.84 -3.95 -14.03
C ALA A 365 13.33 -3.04 -15.15
N GLY A 366 13.03 -1.79 -14.81
CA GLY A 366 12.50 -0.79 -15.74
C GLY A 366 10.98 -0.84 -15.93
N SER A 367 10.31 -1.93 -15.53
CA SER A 367 8.84 -1.98 -15.56
C SER A 367 8.26 -0.98 -14.57
N LEU A 368 7.36 -0.11 -15.04
CA LEU A 368 6.87 1.05 -14.29
C LEU A 368 5.36 1.22 -14.42
N LEU A 369 4.68 1.43 -13.29
CA LEU A 369 3.39 2.13 -13.27
C LEU A 369 3.57 3.42 -12.47
N SER A 370 3.34 4.57 -13.09
CA SER A 370 3.41 5.88 -12.46
C SER A 370 2.07 6.61 -12.57
N ALA A 371 1.39 6.74 -11.43
CA ALA A 371 0.21 7.57 -11.26
C ALA A 371 0.63 8.95 -10.75
N SER A 372 0.50 9.95 -11.62
CA SER A 372 0.93 11.33 -11.35
C SER A 372 -0.04 12.37 -11.92
N GLY A 373 -1.16 11.93 -12.49
CA GLY A 373 -2.17 12.82 -13.06
C GLY A 373 -2.93 13.60 -11.99
N THR A 374 -3.62 14.65 -12.42
CA THR A 374 -4.44 15.53 -11.57
C THR A 374 -5.89 15.58 -12.07
N VAL A 375 -6.79 16.03 -11.20
CA VAL A 375 -8.16 16.43 -11.56
C VAL A 375 -8.25 17.91 -11.24
N SER A 376 -8.17 18.79 -12.23
CA SER A 376 -8.26 20.23 -12.02
C SER A 376 -9.59 20.65 -11.36
N PRO A 377 -9.66 21.80 -10.68
CA PRO A 377 -10.92 22.36 -10.17
C PRO A 377 -12.06 22.42 -11.19
N GLU A 378 -11.74 22.78 -12.44
CA GLU A 378 -12.69 22.85 -13.56
C GLU A 378 -13.29 21.47 -13.86
N SER A 379 -12.46 20.44 -13.89
CA SER A 379 -12.87 19.06 -14.12
C SER A 379 -13.69 18.43 -12.98
N ARG A 380 -13.81 19.10 -11.82
CA ARG A 380 -14.68 18.66 -10.70
C ARG A 380 -16.09 19.26 -10.77
N GLY A 381 -16.37 20.15 -11.71
CA GLY A 381 -17.66 20.83 -11.83
C GLY A 381 -17.78 22.05 -10.92
N GLY A 382 -17.00 23.10 -11.21
CA GLY A 382 -17.19 24.50 -10.81
C GLY A 382 -17.14 24.87 -9.31
N GLY A 383 -17.38 23.94 -8.39
CA GLY A 383 -17.45 24.18 -6.94
C GLY A 383 -16.22 23.72 -6.15
N ALA A 384 -15.32 22.96 -6.75
CA ALA A 384 -14.08 22.57 -6.11
C ALA A 384 -13.04 23.68 -6.20
N THR A 385 -12.32 23.94 -5.12
CA THR A 385 -11.25 24.97 -5.09
C THR A 385 -9.86 24.38 -5.24
N LEU A 386 -9.71 23.06 -5.08
CA LEU A 386 -8.44 22.36 -5.16
C LEU A 386 -8.53 21.13 -6.07
N PRO A 387 -7.44 20.80 -6.78
CA PRO A 387 -7.41 19.61 -7.61
C PRO A 387 -7.45 18.32 -6.77
N PHE A 388 -7.83 17.18 -7.36
CA PHE A 388 -7.45 15.88 -6.80
C PHE A 388 -6.10 15.45 -7.37
N VAL A 389 -5.30 14.81 -6.53
CA VAL A 389 -3.99 14.25 -6.92
C VAL A 389 -4.10 12.75 -7.17
N ALA A 390 -2.98 12.15 -7.57
CA ALA A 390 -2.94 10.74 -7.93
C ALA A 390 -3.37 9.83 -6.77
N SER A 391 -4.16 8.80 -7.07
CA SER A 391 -4.56 7.80 -6.06
C SER A 391 -4.77 6.42 -6.66
N MET A 392 -4.61 5.40 -5.84
CA MET A 392 -4.80 4.01 -6.21
C MET A 392 -5.66 3.26 -5.19
N ASP A 393 -6.66 2.53 -5.69
CA ASP A 393 -7.49 1.63 -4.89
C ASP A 393 -7.27 0.17 -5.33
N ILE A 394 -7.02 -0.72 -4.38
CA ILE A 394 -6.89 -2.16 -4.63
C ILE A 394 -7.99 -2.87 -3.83
N GLY A 395 -8.92 -3.50 -4.54
CA GLY A 395 -10.10 -4.11 -3.95
C GLY A 395 -11.08 -3.08 -3.41
N ARG A 396 -11.68 -2.25 -4.28
CA ARG A 396 -12.70 -1.27 -3.86
C ARG A 396 -14.09 -1.80 -4.18
N ASN A 397 -14.85 -2.21 -3.16
CA ASN A 397 -16.09 -2.98 -3.34
C ASN A 397 -15.88 -4.24 -4.21
N GLY A 398 -14.67 -4.83 -4.24
CA GLY A 398 -14.31 -5.94 -5.12
C GLY A 398 -13.04 -6.64 -4.64
N ASN A 399 -12.42 -7.45 -5.49
CA ASN A 399 -11.21 -8.23 -5.19
C ASN A 399 -10.04 -7.78 -6.08
N GLY A 400 -9.05 -7.12 -5.48
CA GLY A 400 -7.87 -6.63 -6.19
C GLY A 400 -6.58 -7.27 -5.70
N THR A 401 -5.70 -7.67 -6.62
CA THR A 401 -4.32 -8.07 -6.31
C THR A 401 -3.33 -7.27 -7.14
N VAL A 402 -2.29 -6.77 -6.50
CA VAL A 402 -1.14 -6.13 -7.14
C VAL A 402 0.15 -6.80 -6.70
N THR A 403 1.03 -7.12 -7.65
CA THR A 403 2.36 -7.66 -7.39
C THR A 403 3.42 -6.80 -8.07
N VAL A 404 4.43 -6.37 -7.31
CA VAL A 404 5.60 -5.65 -7.80
C VAL A 404 6.83 -6.50 -7.50
N ARG A 405 7.50 -7.02 -8.54
CA ARG A 405 8.62 -7.93 -8.37
C ARG A 405 9.79 -7.71 -9.32
N ASP A 406 10.92 -8.33 -8.98
CA ASP A 406 12.12 -8.42 -9.81
C ASP A 406 12.65 -7.07 -10.33
N GLY A 407 12.60 -6.03 -9.48
CA GLY A 407 13.12 -4.70 -9.80
C GLY A 407 12.09 -3.73 -10.40
N ALA A 408 10.82 -4.13 -10.50
CA ALA A 408 9.75 -3.26 -10.99
C ALA A 408 9.39 -2.14 -10.00
N ARG A 409 8.71 -1.10 -10.49
CA ARG A 409 8.35 0.11 -9.71
C ARG A 409 6.88 0.49 -9.87
N LEU A 410 6.23 0.80 -8.75
CA LEU A 410 4.91 1.43 -8.67
C LEU A 410 5.07 2.78 -7.99
N GLU A 411 4.59 3.86 -8.62
CA GLU A 411 4.69 5.22 -8.11
C GLU A 411 3.33 5.89 -8.07
N VAL A 412 3.01 6.54 -6.94
CA VAL A 412 1.84 7.41 -6.79
C VAL A 412 2.33 8.75 -6.24
N THR A 413 2.39 9.76 -7.11
CA THR A 413 3.10 11.01 -6.81
C THR A 413 2.20 12.23 -6.96
N ALA A 414 2.47 13.26 -6.16
CA ALA A 414 1.83 14.57 -6.27
C ALA A 414 2.88 15.68 -6.23
N THR A 415 2.78 16.59 -7.20
CA THR A 415 3.66 17.78 -7.32
C THR A 415 2.89 19.09 -7.13
N VAL A 416 1.58 19.00 -6.85
CA VAL A 416 0.68 20.15 -6.63
C VAL A 416 -0.11 19.96 -5.34
N LYS A 417 -0.61 21.04 -4.75
CA LYS A 417 -1.57 20.96 -3.64
C LYS A 417 -2.91 20.42 -4.15
N GLY A 418 -3.34 19.29 -3.60
CA GLY A 418 -4.69 18.76 -3.81
C GLY A 418 -5.63 18.93 -2.61
N ASP A 419 -6.86 18.45 -2.76
CA ASP A 419 -7.87 18.24 -1.69
C ASP A 419 -7.52 17.06 -0.76
N GLY A 420 -6.32 16.52 -0.91
CA GLY A 420 -5.76 15.38 -0.20
C GLY A 420 -4.36 15.06 -0.74
N GLY A 421 -3.66 14.17 -0.06
CA GLY A 421 -2.35 13.68 -0.49
C GLY A 421 -2.46 12.48 -1.45
N PRO A 422 -1.37 12.12 -2.13
CA PRO A 422 -1.35 10.90 -2.93
C PRO A 422 -1.56 9.68 -2.04
N ALA A 423 -2.36 8.73 -2.51
CA ALA A 423 -2.86 7.68 -1.64
C ALA A 423 -2.93 6.30 -2.28
N ILE A 424 -2.65 5.26 -1.48
CA ILE A 424 -2.97 3.87 -1.81
C ILE A 424 -3.91 3.30 -0.75
N SER A 425 -5.01 2.66 -1.15
CA SER A 425 -5.92 1.95 -0.23
C SER A 425 -6.11 0.49 -0.64
N LEU A 426 -5.90 -0.44 0.29
CA LEU A 426 -6.14 -1.88 0.12
C LEU A 426 -7.41 -2.27 0.89
N GLY A 427 -8.40 -2.87 0.23
CA GLY A 427 -9.66 -3.26 0.89
C GLY A 427 -10.40 -2.05 1.47
N ARG A 428 -10.70 -1.08 0.60
CA ARG A 428 -11.12 0.26 1.01
C ARG A 428 -12.52 0.29 1.61
N ASP A 429 -13.46 -0.39 0.97
CA ASP A 429 -14.89 -0.32 1.33
C ASP A 429 -15.34 -1.65 1.99
N ALA A 430 -16.51 -1.67 2.62
CA ALA A 430 -17.01 -2.88 3.28
C ALA A 430 -17.11 -4.08 2.31
N ALA A 431 -16.89 -5.30 2.82
CA ALA A 431 -16.89 -6.55 2.03
C ALA A 431 -15.94 -6.57 0.81
N SER A 432 -14.91 -5.72 0.82
CA SER A 432 -13.87 -5.71 -0.22
C SER A 432 -12.57 -6.33 0.25
N PHE A 433 -11.76 -6.84 -0.69
CA PHE A 433 -10.45 -7.43 -0.42
C PHE A 433 -9.38 -6.86 -1.35
N GLY A 434 -8.33 -6.28 -0.77
CA GLY A 434 -7.19 -5.77 -1.50
C GLY A 434 -5.88 -6.37 -1.02
N ARG A 435 -5.03 -6.82 -1.95
CA ARG A 435 -3.70 -7.34 -1.65
C ARG A 435 -2.62 -6.65 -2.47
N LEU A 436 -1.55 -6.24 -1.81
CA LEU A 436 -0.33 -5.72 -2.44
C LEU A 436 0.87 -6.55 -2.00
N THR A 437 1.63 -7.09 -2.95
CA THR A 437 2.88 -7.82 -2.71
C THR A 437 4.04 -7.09 -3.35
N ILE A 438 5.10 -6.84 -2.58
CA ILE A 438 6.36 -6.22 -3.03
C ILE A 438 7.48 -7.22 -2.72
N THR A 439 8.09 -7.80 -3.74
CA THR A 439 9.09 -8.88 -3.53
C THR A 439 10.27 -8.79 -4.46
N GLY A 440 11.45 -9.23 -4.03
CA GLY A 440 12.67 -9.17 -4.81
C GLY A 440 13.42 -7.84 -4.68
N ALA A 441 14.74 -7.91 -4.78
CA ALA A 441 15.61 -6.75 -4.65
C ALA A 441 15.32 -5.71 -5.74
N GLY A 442 15.29 -4.43 -5.36
CA GLY A 442 14.99 -3.31 -6.26
C GLY A 442 13.50 -3.04 -6.48
N SER A 443 12.62 -4.01 -6.17
CA SER A 443 11.17 -3.82 -6.28
C SER A 443 10.68 -2.77 -5.30
N THR A 444 10.01 -1.73 -5.81
CA THR A 444 9.66 -0.55 -5.01
C THR A 444 8.24 -0.10 -5.27
N VAL A 445 7.50 0.18 -4.20
CA VAL A 445 6.27 0.98 -4.21
C VAL A 445 6.59 2.32 -3.55
N LEU A 446 6.40 3.43 -4.26
CA LEU A 446 6.66 4.78 -3.79
C LEU A 446 5.36 5.60 -3.77
N LEU A 447 5.04 6.19 -2.63
CA LEU A 447 4.09 7.28 -2.51
C LEU A 447 4.87 8.54 -2.18
N SER A 448 4.69 9.63 -2.92
CA SER A 448 5.39 10.88 -2.61
C SER A 448 4.57 12.13 -2.86
N ALA A 449 4.72 13.12 -1.97
CA ALA A 449 4.20 14.47 -2.18
C ALA A 449 5.32 15.49 -2.01
N GLN A 450 5.48 16.38 -2.99
CA GLN A 450 6.43 17.48 -2.91
C GLN A 450 5.85 18.65 -2.09
N SER A 451 6.71 19.37 -1.37
CA SER A 451 6.34 20.69 -0.83
C SER A 451 6.12 21.65 -1.99
N VAL A 452 5.01 22.39 -1.93
CA VAL A 452 4.65 23.44 -2.91
C VAL A 452 4.70 24.83 -2.28
N LEU A 453 4.90 24.91 -0.95
CA LEU A 453 4.98 26.16 -0.22
C LEU A 453 6.11 26.10 0.82
N ALA A 454 7.20 26.81 0.55
CA ALA A 454 8.33 26.89 1.49
C ALA A 454 7.86 27.39 2.87
N GLY A 455 8.14 26.61 3.92
CA GLY A 455 7.73 26.91 5.30
C GLY A 455 6.32 26.43 5.69
N GLY A 456 5.55 25.86 4.74
CA GLY A 456 4.23 25.27 5.01
C GLY A 456 3.10 26.29 5.07
N GLY A 457 1.96 25.88 5.66
CA GLY A 457 0.76 26.71 5.85
C GLY A 457 -0.46 26.23 5.05
N PRO A 458 -1.56 27.01 5.00
CA PRO A 458 -2.80 26.56 4.39
C PRO A 458 -2.69 26.26 2.89
N GLY A 459 -1.73 26.90 2.20
CA GLY A 459 -1.42 26.70 0.78
C GLY A 459 -0.48 25.53 0.47
N GLU A 460 -0.01 24.81 1.49
CA GLU A 460 0.88 23.65 1.32
C GLU A 460 0.12 22.39 0.87
N ALA A 461 0.81 21.49 0.18
CA ALA A 461 0.31 20.19 -0.24
C ALA A 461 0.02 19.27 0.97
N PHE A 462 -0.75 18.21 0.74
CA PHE A 462 -0.96 17.16 1.73
C PHE A 462 0.03 16.02 1.52
N ASN A 463 0.59 15.53 2.63
CA ASN A 463 1.52 14.40 2.62
C ASN A 463 0.82 13.09 2.25
N PRO A 464 1.56 12.12 1.67
CA PRO A 464 1.01 10.85 1.25
C PRO A 464 0.50 10.02 2.42
N PHE A 465 -0.49 9.18 2.13
CA PHE A 465 -0.93 8.17 3.09
C PHE A 465 -1.26 6.84 2.43
N MET A 466 -1.09 5.75 3.18
CA MET A 466 -1.50 4.42 2.76
C MET A 466 -2.44 3.80 3.79
N ARG A 467 -3.45 3.06 3.32
CA ARG A 467 -4.41 2.33 4.16
C ARG A 467 -4.44 0.85 3.78
N VAL A 468 -4.37 -0.02 4.78
CA VAL A 468 -4.48 -1.47 4.65
C VAL A 468 -5.69 -1.91 5.46
N GLY A 469 -6.80 -2.24 4.79
CA GLY A 469 -8.06 -2.62 5.43
C GLY A 469 -8.77 -1.44 6.09
N ARG A 470 -9.23 -0.47 5.28
CA ARG A 470 -9.93 0.73 5.80
C ARG A 470 -11.28 0.35 6.40
N ASP A 471 -12.18 -0.17 5.56
CA ASP A 471 -13.49 -0.71 5.96
C ASP A 471 -13.62 -2.21 5.59
N GLY A 472 -12.81 -2.67 4.63
CA GLY A 472 -12.76 -4.06 4.16
C GLY A 472 -11.56 -4.82 4.73
N SER A 473 -11.06 -5.79 3.97
CA SER A 473 -9.86 -6.56 4.30
C SER A 473 -8.69 -6.17 3.40
N GLY A 474 -7.57 -5.78 4.00
CA GLY A 474 -6.34 -5.42 3.28
C GLY A 474 -5.15 -6.28 3.70
N GLU A 475 -4.31 -6.65 2.73
CA GLU A 475 -3.06 -7.39 2.95
C GLU A 475 -1.89 -6.71 2.24
N LEU A 476 -0.85 -6.39 2.98
CA LEU A 476 0.42 -5.85 2.47
C LEU A 476 1.55 -6.82 2.80
N ASN A 477 2.21 -7.38 1.77
CA ASN A 477 3.34 -8.29 1.93
C ASN A 477 4.60 -7.70 1.30
N ILE A 478 5.66 -7.57 2.09
CA ILE A 478 6.96 -7.04 1.66
C ILE A 478 8.03 -8.08 2.00
N SER A 479 8.72 -8.59 0.98
CA SER A 479 9.69 -9.68 1.17
C SER A 479 10.90 -9.61 0.24
N ALA A 480 11.94 -10.39 0.56
CA ALA A 480 13.09 -10.62 -0.32
C ALA A 480 13.74 -9.33 -0.90
N GLY A 481 13.83 -8.26 -0.10
CA GLY A 481 14.43 -7.00 -0.50
C GLY A 481 13.48 -5.97 -1.13
N GLY A 482 12.18 -6.28 -1.24
CA GLY A 482 11.16 -5.35 -1.70
C GLY A 482 10.91 -4.19 -0.71
N LYS A 483 10.47 -3.03 -1.20
CA LYS A 483 10.32 -1.82 -0.37
C LYS A 483 9.02 -1.06 -0.59
N LEU A 484 8.43 -0.60 0.50
CA LEU A 484 7.41 0.45 0.52
C LEU A 484 8.04 1.75 1.04
N LEU A 485 8.00 2.78 0.20
CA LEU A 485 8.53 4.11 0.49
C LEU A 485 7.37 5.11 0.52
N ILE A 486 7.22 5.84 1.63
CA ILE A 486 6.18 6.87 1.80
C ILE A 486 6.89 8.19 2.15
N ASP A 487 6.96 9.11 1.19
CA ASP A 487 7.79 10.31 1.27
C ASP A 487 6.96 11.60 1.26
N GLY A 488 6.76 12.20 2.42
CA GLY A 488 5.95 13.40 2.59
C GLY A 488 6.77 14.65 2.83
N GLN A 489 7.13 15.34 1.76
CA GLN A 489 7.95 16.55 1.83
C GLN A 489 7.15 17.81 2.14
N ALA A 490 5.81 17.75 2.17
CA ALA A 490 4.98 18.90 2.49
C ALA A 490 5.20 19.33 3.95
N VAL A 491 5.51 20.61 4.15
CA VAL A 491 5.96 21.13 5.44
C VAL A 491 4.78 21.25 6.41
N ALA A 492 4.84 20.50 7.52
CA ALA A 492 3.81 20.56 8.55
C ALA A 492 4.09 21.70 9.55
N THR A 493 3.03 22.46 9.89
CA THR A 493 3.05 23.45 10.98
C THR A 493 1.99 23.09 12.02
N VAL A 494 2.01 23.76 13.18
CA VAL A 494 1.02 23.52 14.24
C VAL A 494 -0.40 23.86 13.77
N ALA A 495 -0.56 24.97 13.05
CA ALA A 495 -1.85 25.39 12.51
C ALA A 495 -2.30 24.51 11.33
N ASP A 496 -1.34 24.02 10.56
CA ASP A 496 -1.55 23.24 9.33
C ASP A 496 -0.75 21.93 9.38
N PRO A 497 -1.20 20.93 10.13
CA PRO A 497 -0.50 19.66 10.20
C PRO A 497 -0.55 18.92 8.86
N ARG A 498 0.54 18.24 8.50
CA ARG A 498 0.68 17.46 7.26
C ARG A 498 1.27 16.10 7.59
N TYR A 499 0.41 15.15 7.90
CA TYR A 499 0.84 13.80 8.32
C TYR A 499 1.22 12.93 7.14
N THR A 500 2.38 12.29 7.23
CA THR A 500 2.77 11.19 6.34
C THR A 500 2.38 9.89 7.03
N SER A 501 1.37 9.17 6.54
CA SER A 501 0.69 8.16 7.37
C SER A 501 0.59 6.77 6.74
N LEU A 502 0.73 5.73 7.56
CA LEU A 502 0.38 4.35 7.20
C LEU A 502 -0.61 3.79 8.24
N TYR A 503 -1.81 3.44 7.78
CA TYR A 503 -2.86 2.85 8.59
C TYR A 503 -3.02 1.37 8.26
N ILE A 504 -3.00 0.51 9.27
CA ILE A 504 -3.23 -0.92 9.16
C ILE A 504 -4.42 -1.27 10.05
N GLY A 505 -5.58 -1.50 9.45
CA GLY A 505 -6.85 -1.68 10.17
C GLY A 505 -7.44 -0.35 10.63
N GLY A 506 -8.37 0.21 9.85
CA GLY A 506 -9.00 1.50 10.12
C GLY A 506 -8.31 2.71 9.48
N THR A 507 -8.69 3.92 9.89
CA THR A 507 -8.12 5.17 9.33
C THR A 507 -8.17 6.40 10.24
N ASN A 508 -9.00 6.42 11.28
CA ASN A 508 -9.09 7.53 12.23
C ASN A 508 -9.79 7.06 13.51
N ALA A 509 -9.85 7.94 14.52
CA ALA A 509 -10.39 7.63 15.83
C ALA A 509 -11.92 7.51 15.91
N ALA A 510 -12.67 8.00 14.91
CA ALA A 510 -14.11 8.17 14.98
C ALA A 510 -14.89 7.19 14.10
N THR A 511 -14.31 6.73 13.00
CA THR A 511 -15.00 5.86 12.03
C THR A 511 -14.72 4.40 12.32
N PRO A 512 -15.73 3.51 12.26
CA PRO A 512 -15.50 2.08 12.26
C PRO A 512 -14.46 1.67 11.22
N GLY A 513 -13.52 0.80 11.61
CA GLY A 513 -12.48 0.31 10.72
C GLY A 513 -12.68 -1.14 10.26
N GLY A 514 -11.86 -1.54 9.29
CA GLY A 514 -11.78 -2.89 8.74
C GLY A 514 -10.61 -3.70 9.32
N LYS A 515 -10.21 -4.73 8.57
CA LYS A 515 -9.13 -5.66 8.91
C LYS A 515 -7.90 -5.42 8.04
N GLY A 516 -6.81 -4.97 8.64
CA GLY A 516 -5.53 -4.79 7.96
C GLY A 516 -4.46 -5.74 8.46
N ILE A 517 -3.71 -6.36 7.55
CA ILE A 517 -2.51 -7.14 7.87
C ILE A 517 -1.36 -6.64 7.00
N ALA A 518 -0.22 -6.33 7.62
CA ALA A 518 1.02 -6.04 6.93
C ALA A 518 2.15 -6.94 7.43
N THR A 519 2.96 -7.46 6.52
CA THR A 519 4.14 -8.29 6.81
C THR A 519 5.36 -7.74 6.08
N VAL A 520 6.46 -7.56 6.81
CA VAL A 520 7.77 -7.15 6.30
C VAL A 520 8.80 -8.18 6.72
N ALA A 521 9.28 -8.99 5.78
CA ALA A 521 10.12 -10.15 6.09
C ALA A 521 11.35 -10.26 5.19
N GLY A 522 12.51 -10.51 5.77
CA GLY A 522 13.75 -10.75 5.01
C GLY A 522 14.67 -9.54 4.93
N LEU A 523 15.96 -9.82 4.74
CA LEU A 523 17.00 -8.81 4.58
C LEU A 523 16.67 -7.84 3.44
N GLY A 524 16.79 -6.55 3.73
CA GLY A 524 16.55 -5.47 2.76
C GLY A 524 15.07 -5.12 2.56
N SER A 525 14.14 -5.91 3.11
CA SER A 525 12.71 -5.59 3.08
C SER A 525 12.37 -4.47 4.05
N GLU A 526 11.68 -3.45 3.55
CA GLU A 526 11.59 -2.18 4.27
C GLU A 526 10.24 -1.49 4.07
N ILE A 527 9.65 -0.99 5.17
CA ILE A 527 8.73 0.14 5.14
C ILE A 527 9.51 1.37 5.62
N ARG A 528 9.62 2.39 4.78
CA ARG A 528 10.30 3.63 5.13
C ARG A 528 9.39 4.83 4.91
N MET A 529 9.18 5.57 5.98
CA MET A 529 8.44 6.82 5.98
C MET A 529 9.41 7.98 6.21
N THR A 530 9.43 8.95 5.30
CA THR A 530 10.32 10.12 5.34
C THR A 530 9.54 11.43 5.21
N GLY A 531 10.19 12.52 5.59
CA GLY A 531 9.59 13.86 5.56
C GLY A 531 8.95 14.25 6.89
N TYR A 532 7.83 14.98 6.84
CA TYR A 532 7.20 15.57 8.03
C TYR A 532 6.13 14.67 8.64
N ASP A 533 6.03 14.71 9.97
CA ASP A 533 5.00 14.08 10.80
C ASP A 533 4.69 12.62 10.40
N THR A 534 5.72 11.81 10.20
CA THR A 534 5.58 10.40 9.80
C THR A 534 5.01 9.54 10.94
N GLY A 535 3.97 8.76 10.67
CA GLY A 535 3.30 7.96 11.69
C GLY A 535 2.66 6.70 11.17
N LEU A 536 2.82 5.61 11.92
CA LEU A 536 2.15 4.34 11.69
C LEU A 536 1.03 4.15 12.72
N SER A 537 -0.10 3.59 12.30
CA SER A 537 -1.13 3.14 13.22
C SER A 537 -1.63 1.74 12.87
N VAL A 538 -1.70 0.87 13.87
CA VAL A 538 -2.11 -0.54 13.76
C VAL A 538 -3.35 -0.73 14.63
N GLY A 539 -4.52 -0.87 14.00
CA GLY A 539 -5.81 -0.92 14.68
C GLY A 539 -6.21 0.44 15.23
N TRP A 540 -6.57 1.38 14.35
CA TRP A 540 -7.00 2.73 14.74
C TRP A 540 -8.48 2.98 14.42
N GLY A 541 -9.26 3.14 15.50
CA GLY A 541 -10.67 3.47 15.46
C GLY A 541 -11.57 2.31 15.93
N PRO A 542 -12.84 2.57 16.23
CA PRO A 542 -13.78 1.55 16.69
C PRO A 542 -13.84 0.36 15.73
N GLN A 543 -13.96 -0.86 16.25
CA GLN A 543 -14.10 -2.11 15.46
C GLN A 543 -12.93 -2.43 14.50
N SER A 544 -11.89 -1.57 14.46
CA SER A 544 -10.74 -1.80 13.61
C SER A 544 -9.86 -2.94 14.15
N PHE A 545 -9.32 -3.75 13.25
CA PHE A 545 -8.31 -4.74 13.57
C PHE A 545 -7.08 -4.53 12.69
N GLY A 546 -5.93 -4.26 13.30
CA GLY A 546 -4.65 -4.13 12.61
C GLY A 546 -3.64 -5.15 13.10
N GLN A 547 -2.85 -5.69 12.17
CA GLN A 547 -1.67 -6.48 12.51
C GLN A 547 -0.47 -6.07 11.66
N LEU A 548 0.66 -5.80 12.31
CA LEU A 548 1.96 -5.59 11.67
C LEU A 548 2.95 -6.66 12.15
N ASN A 549 3.48 -7.45 11.21
CA ASN A 549 4.57 -8.39 11.45
C ASN A 549 5.85 -7.87 10.78
N VAL A 550 6.94 -7.77 11.54
CA VAL A 550 8.27 -7.45 11.03
C VAL A 550 9.20 -8.57 11.45
N THR A 551 9.70 -9.36 10.50
CA THR A 551 10.44 -10.60 10.78
C THR A 551 11.72 -10.70 9.94
N ASP A 552 12.62 -11.59 10.34
CA ASP A 552 13.74 -12.06 9.49
C ASP A 552 14.60 -10.93 8.91
N GLN A 553 15.01 -9.98 9.75
CA GLN A 553 15.79 -8.79 9.39
C GLN A 553 15.03 -7.73 8.57
N GLY A 554 13.70 -7.83 8.52
CA GLY A 554 12.85 -6.76 8.02
C GLY A 554 12.99 -5.48 8.84
N LYS A 555 12.71 -4.34 8.20
CA LYS A 555 12.86 -3.02 8.82
C LYS A 555 11.62 -2.13 8.62
N VAL A 556 11.23 -1.41 9.66
CA VAL A 556 10.23 -0.33 9.57
C VAL A 556 10.80 0.96 10.16
N SER A 557 10.59 2.09 9.49
CA SER A 557 11.03 3.41 9.98
C SER A 557 10.03 4.54 9.78
N ALA A 558 9.86 5.37 10.81
CA ALA A 558 8.97 6.54 10.90
C ALA A 558 9.40 7.44 12.09
N ILE A 559 8.61 8.43 12.50
CA ILE A 559 8.76 9.11 13.81
C ILE A 559 8.11 8.27 14.92
N GLY A 560 6.98 7.62 14.66
CA GLY A 560 6.38 6.78 15.69
C GLY A 560 5.30 5.82 15.21
N ALA A 561 4.86 4.97 16.14
CA ALA A 561 3.83 3.97 15.91
C ALA A 561 2.79 3.93 17.05
N GLN A 562 1.54 3.68 16.69
CA GLN A 562 0.42 3.43 17.61
C GLN A 562 -0.15 2.04 17.35
N VAL A 563 -0.38 1.25 18.39
CA VAL A 563 -0.87 -0.13 18.32
C VAL A 563 -2.10 -0.24 19.22
N GLY A 564 -3.29 -0.41 18.63
CA GLY A 564 -4.55 -0.49 19.35
C GLY A 564 -4.97 0.86 19.92
N SER A 565 -5.51 1.74 19.08
CA SER A 565 -5.87 3.11 19.46
C SER A 565 -7.34 3.40 19.24
N SER A 566 -7.92 4.22 20.13
CA SER A 566 -9.25 4.82 19.94
C SER A 566 -10.36 3.77 19.75
N GLY A 567 -10.37 2.73 20.59
CA GLY A 567 -11.30 1.60 20.50
C GLY A 567 -10.93 0.52 19.47
N GLY A 568 -9.79 0.66 18.79
CA GLY A 568 -9.25 -0.34 17.86
C GLY A 568 -8.43 -1.42 18.55
N THR A 569 -8.29 -2.57 17.87
CA THR A 569 -7.41 -3.67 18.30
C THR A 569 -6.18 -3.73 17.40
N GLY A 570 -4.99 -3.60 17.98
CA GLY A 570 -3.72 -3.63 17.25
C GLY A 570 -2.79 -4.73 17.74
N VAL A 571 -2.14 -5.41 16.80
CA VAL A 571 -1.11 -6.43 17.08
C VAL A 571 0.19 -6.06 16.35
N LEU A 572 1.28 -5.93 17.09
CA LEU A 572 2.63 -5.70 16.58
C LEU A 572 3.52 -6.88 16.95
N LYS A 573 4.13 -7.52 15.94
CA LYS A 573 5.16 -8.56 16.13
C LYS A 573 6.46 -8.11 15.49
N VAL A 574 7.55 -8.12 16.27
CA VAL A 574 8.92 -7.86 15.82
C VAL A 574 9.77 -9.07 16.18
N ASP A 575 10.32 -9.76 15.18
CA ASP A 575 10.97 -11.07 15.37
C ASP A 575 12.28 -11.13 14.60
N ASN A 576 13.43 -11.02 15.28
CA ASN A 576 14.74 -10.87 14.63
C ASN A 576 14.75 -9.72 13.60
N ALA A 577 14.16 -8.57 13.96
CA ALA A 577 13.88 -7.46 13.06
C ALA A 577 14.03 -6.09 13.75
N THR A 578 13.99 -5.01 12.98
CA THR A 578 14.25 -3.65 13.51
C THR A 578 13.09 -2.69 13.25
N LEU A 579 12.65 -2.03 14.32
CA LEU A 579 11.86 -0.79 14.26
C LEU A 579 12.77 0.39 14.57
N GLN A 580 12.82 1.38 13.67
CA GLN A 580 13.61 2.59 13.83
C GLN A 580 12.70 3.82 13.83
N PHE A 581 12.45 4.37 15.00
CA PHE A 581 11.67 5.59 15.17
C PHE A 581 12.60 6.77 15.44
N GLN A 582 12.56 7.80 14.59
CA GLN A 582 13.46 8.93 14.71
C GLN A 582 12.80 10.26 14.34
N GLY A 583 13.11 11.29 15.12
CA GLY A 583 12.74 12.68 14.86
C GLY A 583 11.57 13.16 15.72
N GLN A 584 11.02 14.30 15.32
CA GLN A 584 9.95 14.98 16.03
C GLN A 584 8.94 15.54 15.04
N GLN A 585 7.67 15.43 15.37
CA GLN A 585 6.59 16.05 14.61
C GLN A 585 6.71 17.59 14.73
N THR A 586 6.53 18.28 13.61
CA THR A 586 6.51 19.74 13.56
C THR A 586 5.08 20.27 13.58
N GLY A 587 4.11 19.47 13.11
CA GLY A 587 2.70 19.76 13.19
C GLY A 587 2.00 19.16 14.42
N GLY A 588 0.74 19.57 14.63
CA GLY A 588 -0.14 19.00 15.65
C GLY A 588 0.41 19.08 17.07
N ASN A 589 0.46 17.93 17.74
CA ASN A 589 0.91 17.78 19.13
C ASN A 589 2.43 17.74 19.30
N ARG A 590 3.22 17.91 18.22
CA ARG A 590 4.69 17.96 18.23
C ARG A 590 5.33 16.79 18.98
N SER A 591 4.81 15.58 18.82
CA SER A 591 5.36 14.41 19.51
C SER A 591 6.77 14.09 18.99
N GLY A 592 7.66 13.67 19.88
CA GLY A 592 8.96 13.13 19.50
C GLY A 592 8.89 11.71 18.93
N ALA A 593 9.96 10.93 19.03
CA ALA A 593 9.93 9.54 18.60
C ALA A 593 9.15 8.68 19.59
N TYR A 594 8.15 7.90 19.14
CA TYR A 594 7.28 7.17 20.08
C TYR A 594 6.84 5.78 19.62
N LEU A 595 6.53 4.94 20.62
CA LEU A 595 5.74 3.72 20.46
C LEU A 595 4.62 3.73 21.51
N VAL A 596 3.36 3.71 21.05
CA VAL A 596 2.18 3.65 21.90
C VAL A 596 1.49 2.30 21.71
N VAL A 597 1.14 1.62 22.80
CA VAL A 597 0.45 0.33 22.79
C VAL A 597 -0.75 0.41 23.74
N GLY A 598 -1.97 0.39 23.18
CA GLY A 598 -3.21 0.54 23.93
C GLY A 598 -3.43 1.96 24.41
N ASP A 599 -4.18 2.78 23.66
CA ASP A 599 -4.60 4.11 24.11
C ASP A 599 -6.03 4.47 23.65
N GLY A 600 -6.66 5.45 24.29
CA GLY A 600 -8.00 5.93 23.90
C GLY A 600 -9.07 4.83 23.94
N SER A 601 -9.03 3.96 24.95
CA SER A 601 -9.86 2.73 25.03
C SER A 601 -9.55 1.64 23.98
N GLY A 602 -8.46 1.78 23.23
CA GLY A 602 -7.96 0.73 22.33
C GLY A 602 -7.21 -0.39 23.07
N ILE A 603 -7.10 -1.54 22.42
CA ILE A 603 -6.38 -2.72 22.91
C ILE A 603 -5.15 -2.95 22.05
N GLY A 604 -3.97 -2.77 22.62
CA GLY A 604 -2.69 -2.96 21.94
C GLY A 604 -1.92 -4.15 22.48
N VAL A 605 -1.39 -4.98 21.58
CA VAL A 605 -0.46 -6.06 21.93
C VAL A 605 0.80 -5.95 21.08
N ALA A 606 1.96 -5.86 21.72
CA ALA A 606 3.25 -5.82 21.07
C ALA A 606 4.18 -6.94 21.59
N THR A 607 4.88 -7.61 20.69
CA THR A 607 5.91 -8.60 21.02
C THR A 607 7.19 -8.29 20.27
N VAL A 608 8.31 -8.27 20.98
CA VAL A 608 9.67 -8.16 20.43
C VAL A 608 10.44 -9.42 20.84
N SER A 609 10.85 -10.23 19.87
CA SER A 609 11.45 -11.55 20.10
C SER A 609 12.70 -11.80 19.26
N ASN A 610 13.49 -12.78 19.69
CA ASN A 610 14.61 -13.37 18.93
C ASN A 610 15.60 -12.33 18.40
N GLY A 611 16.05 -11.42 19.26
CA GLY A 611 16.97 -10.34 18.89
C GLY A 611 16.30 -9.16 18.17
N GLY A 612 14.98 -9.03 18.27
CA GLY A 612 14.27 -7.86 17.75
C GLY A 612 14.71 -6.57 18.46
N VAL A 613 14.77 -5.47 17.71
CA VAL A 613 15.25 -4.18 18.21
C VAL A 613 14.22 -3.08 17.91
N VAL A 614 13.92 -2.27 18.92
CA VAL A 614 13.15 -1.03 18.77
C VAL A 614 14.01 0.14 19.23
N ASN A 615 14.35 1.03 18.30
CA ASN A 615 15.09 2.25 18.60
C ASN A 615 14.16 3.46 18.50
N LEU A 616 14.17 4.32 19.51
CA LEU A 616 13.45 5.57 19.54
C LEU A 616 14.45 6.70 19.79
N VAL A 617 14.64 7.57 18.78
CA VAL A 617 15.67 8.61 18.81
C VAL A 617 15.05 9.97 18.54
N ASN A 618 15.02 10.85 19.55
CA ASN A 618 14.64 12.24 19.35
C ASN A 618 15.42 13.18 20.26
N ASN A 619 16.42 13.84 19.68
CA ASN A 619 17.21 14.89 20.34
C ASN A 619 16.52 16.27 20.27
N GLY A 620 15.21 16.29 19.99
CA GLY A 620 14.37 17.48 20.05
C GLY A 620 13.73 17.68 21.42
N SER A 621 13.02 18.81 21.58
CA SER A 621 12.39 19.23 22.84
C SER A 621 11.26 18.33 23.34
N SER A 622 10.73 17.44 22.50
CA SER A 622 9.56 16.61 22.83
C SER A 622 9.91 15.22 23.36
N GLY A 623 11.21 14.91 23.52
CA GLY A 623 11.66 13.63 24.06
C GLY A 623 11.38 12.43 23.17
N ALA A 624 11.59 11.22 23.70
CA ALA A 624 11.24 9.98 23.03
C ALA A 624 10.69 8.98 24.04
N GLY A 625 9.81 8.07 23.63
CA GLY A 625 9.32 7.09 24.61
C GLY A 625 8.36 6.00 24.18
N VAL A 626 8.17 5.08 25.11
CA VAL A 626 7.23 3.96 25.03
C VAL A 626 6.09 4.20 26.01
N TYR A 627 4.84 4.04 25.56
CA TYR A 627 3.64 4.26 26.37
C TYR A 627 2.70 3.05 26.25
N LEU A 628 2.38 2.43 27.39
CA LEU A 628 1.45 1.31 27.49
C LEU A 628 0.26 1.73 28.34
N GLY A 629 -0.98 1.51 27.86
CA GLY A 629 -2.18 1.80 28.66
C GLY A 629 -2.45 3.30 28.86
N GLY A 630 -2.60 4.02 27.75
CA GLY A 630 -3.01 5.42 27.70
C GLY A 630 -1.87 6.44 27.54
N THR A 631 -2.23 7.60 26.99
CA THR A 631 -1.35 8.76 26.80
C THR A 631 -2.01 10.04 27.31
N GLY A 632 -1.27 11.14 27.39
CA GLY A 632 -1.82 12.41 27.86
C GLY A 632 -2.88 13.00 26.91
N THR A 633 -2.79 12.73 25.61
CA THR A 633 -3.76 13.20 24.61
C THR A 633 -4.89 12.21 24.36
N ARG A 634 -4.68 10.92 24.69
CA ARG A 634 -5.66 9.83 24.57
C ARG A 634 -5.58 8.95 25.82
N PRO A 635 -6.25 9.35 26.92
CA PRO A 635 -6.22 8.58 28.16
C PRO A 635 -6.93 7.23 27.99
N MET A 636 -6.80 6.35 28.99
CA MET A 636 -7.34 4.98 29.00
C MET A 636 -6.74 4.08 27.91
N GLY A 637 -7.15 2.80 27.90
CA GLY A 637 -6.68 1.77 26.96
C GLY A 637 -5.93 0.65 27.68
N ASP A 638 -5.80 -0.48 26.99
CA ASP A 638 -5.13 -1.68 27.50
C ASP A 638 -3.92 -2.00 26.63
N GLY A 639 -2.73 -1.85 27.20
CA GLY A 639 -1.46 -2.08 26.51
C GLY A 639 -0.70 -3.27 27.06
N SER A 640 -0.30 -4.21 26.21
CA SER A 640 0.61 -5.30 26.58
C SER A 640 1.85 -5.32 25.69
N LEU A 641 3.03 -5.38 26.30
CA LEU A 641 4.32 -5.46 25.63
C LEU A 641 5.16 -6.61 26.22
N THR A 642 5.67 -7.49 25.37
CA THR A 642 6.59 -8.57 25.78
C THR A 642 7.90 -8.50 24.99
N LEU A 643 9.04 -8.50 25.69
CA LEU A 643 10.39 -8.64 25.14
C LEU A 643 10.94 -10.01 25.52
N SER A 644 11.54 -10.73 24.57
CA SER A 644 12.15 -12.06 24.81
C SER A 644 13.32 -12.36 23.87
N GLY A 645 14.18 -13.31 24.25
CA GLY A 645 15.24 -13.82 23.38
C GLY A 645 16.26 -12.77 22.97
N ALA A 646 16.87 -12.09 23.94
CA ALA A 646 17.86 -11.02 23.77
C ALA A 646 17.35 -9.81 22.95
N SER A 647 16.06 -9.49 23.04
CA SER A 647 15.46 -8.34 22.36
C SER A 647 15.76 -7.03 23.09
N GLN A 648 15.67 -5.90 22.38
CA GLN A 648 16.10 -4.60 22.91
C GLN A 648 15.10 -3.48 22.61
N ILE A 649 14.90 -2.60 23.60
CA ILE A 649 14.31 -1.28 23.42
C ILE A 649 15.34 -0.23 23.84
N ASN A 650 15.67 0.68 22.93
CA ASN A 650 16.59 1.80 23.19
C ASN A 650 15.86 3.13 22.99
N VAL A 651 15.82 3.95 24.04
CA VAL A 651 15.26 5.30 24.01
C VAL A 651 16.42 6.30 24.17
N GLN A 652 16.63 7.12 23.14
CA GLN A 652 17.60 8.20 23.13
C GLN A 652 16.86 9.53 22.94
N ALA A 653 17.00 10.42 23.89
CA ALA A 653 16.42 11.76 23.86
C ALA A 653 17.36 12.78 24.50
N GLU A 654 16.97 14.06 24.45
CA GLU A 654 17.62 15.07 25.30
C GLU A 654 17.52 14.70 26.79
N PRO A 655 18.46 15.17 27.63
CA PRO A 655 18.58 14.74 29.02
C PRO A 655 17.28 14.79 29.80
N GLY A 656 16.89 13.64 30.36
CA GLY A 656 15.67 13.50 31.17
C GLY A 656 14.35 13.47 30.40
N LEU A 657 14.37 13.63 29.06
CA LEU A 657 13.16 13.60 28.21
C LEU A 657 12.84 12.20 27.66
N GLY A 658 13.72 11.22 27.85
CA GLY A 658 13.40 9.82 27.58
C GLY A 658 12.31 9.31 28.54
N VAL A 659 11.35 8.52 28.06
CA VAL A 659 10.32 7.94 28.93
C VAL A 659 9.90 6.53 28.52
N VAL A 660 9.75 5.64 29.49
CA VAL A 660 8.98 4.41 29.37
C VAL A 660 7.87 4.48 30.40
N ARG A 661 6.61 4.34 29.96
CA ARG A 661 5.44 4.46 30.81
C ARG A 661 4.54 3.24 30.69
N VAL A 662 4.21 2.63 31.82
CA VAL A 662 3.40 1.41 31.91
C VAL A 662 2.15 1.70 32.77
N GLY A 663 0.98 1.74 32.14
CA GLY A 663 -0.30 2.06 32.77
C GLY A 663 -0.35 3.52 33.18
N ARG A 664 -0.57 4.45 32.24
CA ARG A 664 -0.64 5.87 32.59
C ARG A 664 -1.92 6.15 33.37
N ASP A 665 -3.03 6.15 32.64
CA ASP A 665 -4.39 6.40 33.09
C ASP A 665 -5.31 5.21 32.69
N GLY A 666 -4.72 4.14 32.14
CA GLY A 666 -5.36 2.87 31.79
C GLY A 666 -4.53 1.68 32.28
N SER A 667 -4.68 0.51 31.66
CA SER A 667 -3.98 -0.71 32.06
C SER A 667 -2.75 -0.95 31.20
N GLY A 668 -1.58 -1.10 31.81
CA GLY A 668 -0.33 -1.39 31.11
C GLY A 668 0.36 -2.62 31.68
N LEU A 669 0.82 -3.51 30.81
CA LEU A 669 1.56 -4.70 31.18
C LEU A 669 2.81 -4.86 30.33
N MET A 670 3.98 -4.78 30.96
CA MET A 670 5.26 -5.00 30.32
C MET A 670 5.94 -6.25 30.89
N ARG A 671 6.44 -7.12 30.00
CA ARG A 671 7.26 -8.28 30.36
C ARG A 671 8.62 -8.19 29.66
N VAL A 672 9.70 -8.29 30.41
CA VAL A 672 11.08 -8.31 29.88
C VAL A 672 11.75 -9.60 30.34
N ARG A 673 12.05 -10.50 29.41
CA ARG A 673 12.60 -11.84 29.71
C ARG A 673 13.64 -12.30 28.68
N GLY A 674 14.26 -13.45 28.92
CA GLY A 674 15.23 -14.11 28.04
C GLY A 674 16.45 -13.26 27.72
N GLY A 675 17.04 -12.59 28.71
CA GLY A 675 18.19 -11.70 28.53
C GLY A 675 17.90 -10.44 27.70
N SER A 676 16.64 -9.98 27.68
CA SER A 676 16.25 -8.77 26.94
C SER A 676 16.57 -7.50 27.74
N SER A 677 16.64 -6.35 27.06
CA SER A 677 16.97 -5.08 27.72
C SER A 677 16.06 -3.92 27.32
N VAL A 678 15.87 -3.00 28.28
CA VAL A 678 15.23 -1.70 28.07
C VAL A 678 16.16 -0.62 28.56
N ASN A 679 16.62 0.25 27.66
CA ASN A 679 17.51 1.36 27.99
C ASN A 679 16.80 2.69 27.74
N VAL A 680 16.59 3.47 28.80
CA VAL A 680 15.99 4.81 28.78
C VAL A 680 17.02 5.92 29.00
N GLY A 681 18.32 5.58 29.07
CA GLY A 681 19.39 6.53 29.36
C GLY A 681 19.18 7.22 30.71
N ASP A 682 19.22 8.55 30.70
CA ASP A 682 18.93 9.40 31.86
C ASP A 682 17.43 9.78 31.99
N GLY A 683 16.58 9.17 31.16
CA GLY A 683 15.13 9.38 31.17
C GLY A 683 14.40 8.68 32.33
N ASN A 684 13.08 8.59 32.23
CA ASN A 684 12.21 8.14 33.32
C ASN A 684 11.48 6.82 32.98
N LEU A 685 11.52 5.85 33.89
CA LEU A 685 10.63 4.69 33.88
C LEU A 685 9.49 4.92 34.87
N LEU A 686 8.25 4.88 34.38
CA LEU A 686 7.06 5.24 35.15
C LEU A 686 6.02 4.12 35.10
N VAL A 687 5.72 3.50 36.23
CA VAL A 687 4.71 2.44 36.34
C VAL A 687 3.53 2.96 37.15
N ALA A 688 2.33 2.99 36.58
CA ALA A 688 1.13 3.56 37.20
C ALA A 688 1.31 5.00 37.68
N SER A 689 1.88 5.85 36.83
CA SER A 689 2.32 7.17 37.25
C SER A 689 1.15 8.16 37.48
N HIS A 690 -0.09 7.87 37.08
CA HIS A 690 -1.23 8.75 37.33
C HIS A 690 -2.35 8.01 38.07
N LYS A 691 -3.16 8.77 38.81
CA LYS A 691 -4.31 8.23 39.53
C LYS A 691 -5.27 7.54 38.55
N GLY A 692 -5.71 6.34 38.92
CA GLY A 692 -6.56 5.49 38.07
C GLY A 692 -5.80 4.62 37.07
N GLY A 693 -4.49 4.83 36.89
CA GLY A 693 -3.65 3.91 36.13
C GLY A 693 -3.36 2.61 36.89
N ASP A 694 -3.28 1.52 36.15
CA ASP A 694 -2.83 0.21 36.62
C ASP A 694 -1.65 -0.25 35.75
N GLY A 695 -0.47 -0.33 36.36
CA GLY A 695 0.77 -0.63 35.65
C GLY A 695 1.45 -1.83 36.27
N THR A 696 1.78 -2.83 35.45
CA THR A 696 2.58 -3.99 35.87
C THR A 696 3.80 -4.17 34.97
N LEU A 697 4.97 -4.26 35.59
CA LEU A 697 6.24 -4.55 34.93
C LEU A 697 6.87 -5.80 35.54
N LEU A 698 7.09 -6.81 34.72
CA LEU A 698 7.74 -8.06 35.12
C LEU A 698 9.08 -8.17 34.39
N VAL A 699 10.18 -8.30 35.13
CA VAL A 699 11.54 -8.42 34.60
C VAL A 699 12.10 -9.75 35.07
N SER A 700 12.63 -10.56 34.16
CA SER A 700 13.05 -11.92 34.49
C SER A 700 14.19 -12.45 33.61
N GLU A 701 14.74 -13.61 33.95
CA GLU A 701 15.65 -14.39 33.10
C GLU A 701 16.87 -13.58 32.64
N ASN A 702 17.59 -12.96 33.59
CA ASN A 702 18.78 -12.12 33.38
C ASN A 702 18.52 -10.88 32.50
N SER A 703 17.28 -10.41 32.44
CA SER A 703 16.94 -9.18 31.71
C SER A 703 17.33 -7.93 32.49
N THR A 704 17.50 -6.82 31.78
CA THR A 704 17.97 -5.56 32.37
C THR A 704 17.09 -4.37 31.99
N ILE A 705 16.95 -3.44 32.93
CA ILE A 705 16.34 -2.13 32.69
C ILE A 705 17.27 -1.04 33.22
N THR A 706 17.52 -0.01 32.42
CA THR A 706 18.31 1.17 32.78
C THR A 706 17.50 2.44 32.55
N ALA A 707 17.42 3.31 33.56
CA ALA A 707 16.78 4.62 33.48
C ALA A 707 17.50 5.64 34.39
N GLY A 708 17.25 6.93 34.21
CA GLY A 708 17.73 7.98 35.11
C GLY A 708 16.86 8.17 36.35
N TRP A 709 15.58 7.77 36.28
CA TRP A 709 14.65 7.79 37.41
C TRP A 709 13.57 6.73 37.25
N VAL A 710 13.16 6.09 38.35
CA VAL A 710 12.08 5.09 38.35
C VAL A 710 11.00 5.49 39.35
N GLY A 711 9.74 5.48 38.92
CA GLY A 711 8.58 5.68 39.79
C GLY A 711 7.58 4.54 39.67
N ILE A 712 7.18 3.97 40.81
CA ILE A 712 6.27 2.82 40.89
C ILE A 712 5.06 3.24 41.70
N GLY A 713 3.90 3.42 41.07
CA GLY A 713 2.76 4.09 41.69
C GLY A 713 3.07 5.56 42.04
N ARG A 714 4.04 6.17 41.34
CA ARG A 714 4.57 7.51 41.62
C ARG A 714 4.87 8.26 40.32
N ASN A 715 4.63 9.57 40.32
CA ASN A 715 4.94 10.46 39.21
C ASN A 715 6.05 11.43 39.59
N LYS A 716 7.02 11.64 38.70
CA LYS A 716 7.96 12.74 38.81
C LYS A 716 7.31 14.05 38.37
N THR A 717 7.56 15.13 39.10
CA THR A 717 7.12 16.50 38.80
C THR A 717 8.33 17.44 38.78
N ASP A 718 8.14 18.69 38.34
CA ASP A 718 9.23 19.67 38.28
C ASP A 718 9.79 20.04 39.66
N THR A 719 9.00 19.85 40.72
CA THR A 719 9.35 20.21 42.11
C THR A 719 9.54 19.01 43.02
N GLY A 720 9.50 17.78 42.50
CA GLY A 720 9.63 16.55 43.28
C GLY A 720 8.87 15.38 42.66
N ASP A 721 8.03 14.72 43.47
CA ASP A 721 7.23 13.59 43.04
C ASP A 721 5.90 13.51 43.83
N VAL A 722 4.90 12.85 43.24
CA VAL A 722 3.55 12.70 43.81
C VAL A 722 3.00 11.29 43.56
N ASP A 723 2.06 10.85 44.40
CA ASP A 723 1.42 9.53 44.24
C ASP A 723 0.61 9.44 42.94
N GLY A 724 0.76 8.28 42.28
CA GLY A 724 0.04 7.87 41.09
C GLY A 724 -1.05 6.84 41.39
N GLY A 725 -1.21 5.89 40.48
CA GLY A 725 -2.12 4.75 40.56
C GLY A 725 -1.46 3.51 41.15
N THR A 726 -1.96 2.33 40.80
CA THR A 726 -1.47 1.05 41.31
C THR A 726 -0.34 0.51 40.44
N GLY A 727 0.89 0.63 40.94
CA GLY A 727 2.10 0.25 40.20
C GLY A 727 2.74 -1.00 40.77
N THR A 728 3.03 -1.98 39.93
CA THR A 728 3.67 -3.24 40.32
C THR A 728 4.93 -3.46 39.51
N VAL A 729 6.06 -3.65 40.17
CA VAL A 729 7.33 -4.09 39.56
C VAL A 729 7.78 -5.37 40.25
N VAL A 730 8.06 -6.41 39.46
CA VAL A 730 8.62 -7.67 39.95
C VAL A 730 9.89 -8.00 39.17
N LEU A 731 10.99 -8.21 39.91
CA LEU A 731 12.27 -8.68 39.39
C LEU A 731 12.40 -10.19 39.62
N ILE A 732 12.96 -10.96 38.70
CA ILE A 732 13.20 -12.41 38.86
C ILE A 732 14.53 -12.79 38.22
N ASN A 733 15.60 -12.80 39.01
CA ASN A 733 16.97 -12.95 38.52
C ASN A 733 17.27 -11.90 37.44
N SER A 734 17.01 -10.63 37.74
CA SER A 734 17.13 -9.52 36.79
C SER A 734 17.70 -8.26 37.45
N THR A 735 18.08 -7.28 36.64
CA THR A 735 18.69 -6.04 37.12
C THR A 735 17.86 -4.81 36.76
N LEU A 736 17.57 -3.97 37.75
CA LEU A 736 17.02 -2.62 37.56
C LEU A 736 18.08 -1.60 37.95
N THR A 737 18.45 -0.70 37.04
CA THR A 737 19.45 0.35 37.28
C THR A 737 18.81 1.73 37.13
N ALA A 738 18.83 2.53 38.20
CA ALA A 738 18.52 3.94 38.14
C ALA A 738 19.06 4.69 39.37
N PRO A 739 19.60 5.91 39.23
CA PRO A 739 20.08 6.72 40.35
C PRO A 739 19.08 6.88 41.49
N THR A 740 17.78 6.93 41.17
CA THR A 740 16.71 7.06 42.16
C THR A 740 15.50 6.26 41.74
N ILE A 741 14.96 5.49 42.68
CA ILE A 741 13.81 4.61 42.54
C ILE A 741 12.83 4.95 43.67
N VAL A 742 11.62 5.37 43.30
CA VAL A 742 10.58 5.77 44.26
C VAL A 742 9.39 4.82 44.16
N VAL A 743 9.07 4.16 45.26
CA VAL A 743 7.87 3.33 45.41
C VAL A 743 6.81 4.18 46.10
N GLY A 744 5.76 4.58 45.38
CA GLY A 744 4.66 5.37 45.92
C GLY A 744 3.75 4.56 46.86
N THR A 745 2.79 5.23 47.48
CA THR A 745 1.91 4.62 48.50
C THR A 745 1.09 3.43 47.95
N ASN A 746 0.76 3.46 46.65
CA ASN A 746 0.08 2.37 45.93
C ASN A 746 1.04 1.54 45.05
N GLY A 747 2.35 1.70 45.28
CA GLY A 747 3.40 0.99 44.59
C GLY A 747 3.76 -0.33 45.26
N PHE A 748 4.12 -1.32 44.45
CA PHE A 748 4.72 -2.58 44.85
C PHE A 748 6.02 -2.80 44.08
N LEU A 749 7.13 -3.01 44.79
CA LEU A 749 8.40 -3.44 44.23
C LEU A 749 8.83 -4.74 44.91
N GLY A 750 9.06 -5.80 44.14
CA GLY A 750 9.45 -7.06 44.74
C GLY A 750 10.15 -8.07 43.83
N GLY A 751 10.30 -9.29 44.34
CA GLY A 751 10.85 -10.44 43.60
C GLY A 751 12.28 -10.85 44.00
N SER A 752 13.11 -11.27 43.05
CA SER A 752 14.52 -11.62 43.25
C SER A 752 15.40 -10.96 42.19
N GLY A 753 16.55 -10.40 42.57
CA GLY A 753 17.42 -9.70 41.64
C GLY A 753 18.22 -8.56 42.27
N THR A 754 18.77 -7.70 41.41
CA THR A 754 19.64 -6.59 41.83
C THR A 754 19.03 -5.26 41.42
N ILE A 755 19.04 -4.32 42.36
CA ILE A 755 18.64 -2.93 42.18
C ILE A 755 19.91 -2.08 42.32
N ASN A 756 20.30 -1.38 41.26
CA ASN A 756 21.44 -0.47 41.30
C ASN A 756 20.93 0.98 41.42
N GLY A 757 20.99 1.52 42.64
CA GLY A 757 20.68 2.90 42.96
C GLY A 757 19.78 3.09 44.19
N ASN A 758 19.46 4.34 44.48
CA ASN A 758 18.84 4.74 45.75
C ASN A 758 17.34 4.47 45.75
N VAL A 759 16.84 3.76 46.77
CA VAL A 759 15.44 3.39 46.92
C VAL A 759 14.77 4.24 47.99
N ILE A 760 13.68 4.92 47.62
CA ILE A 760 12.79 5.66 48.52
C ILE A 760 11.44 4.93 48.53
N ASN A 761 11.08 4.36 49.67
CA ASN A 761 9.84 3.60 49.80
C ASN A 761 8.76 4.42 50.52
N HIS A 762 7.54 4.39 49.98
CA HIS A 762 6.28 4.80 50.61
C HIS A 762 5.22 3.69 50.58
N GLY A 763 5.46 2.63 49.81
CA GLY A 763 4.52 1.55 49.53
C GLY A 763 5.05 0.21 49.99
N ILE A 764 4.82 -0.82 49.18
CA ILE A 764 5.19 -2.20 49.50
C ILE A 764 6.51 -2.57 48.83
N PHE A 765 7.46 -3.02 49.63
CA PHE A 765 8.69 -3.67 49.18
C PHE A 765 8.69 -5.14 49.63
N ALA A 766 8.94 -6.10 48.74
CA ALA A 766 8.87 -7.51 49.12
C ALA A 766 9.82 -8.38 48.28
N PRO A 767 10.89 -8.96 48.85
CA PRO A 767 11.52 -10.11 48.21
C PRO A 767 10.45 -11.18 47.91
N GLY A 768 10.54 -11.83 46.75
CA GLY A 768 9.49 -12.73 46.23
C GLY A 768 9.55 -14.15 46.81
N ASN A 769 8.80 -15.09 46.20
CA ASN A 769 8.59 -16.48 46.64
C ASN A 769 9.78 -17.08 47.42
N SER A 770 9.57 -17.21 48.73
CA SER A 770 10.60 -17.64 49.67
C SER A 770 11.37 -18.90 49.22
N PRO A 771 12.72 -18.86 49.23
CA PRO A 771 13.54 -17.70 49.55
C PRO A 771 13.66 -16.74 48.35
N GLY A 772 13.17 -15.52 48.50
CA GLY A 772 13.50 -14.41 47.60
C GLY A 772 14.72 -13.66 48.11
N THR A 773 15.69 -13.35 47.22
CA THR A 773 16.78 -12.44 47.56
C THR A 773 16.74 -11.20 46.67
N LEU A 774 16.61 -10.02 47.30
CA LEU A 774 16.78 -8.73 46.63
C LEU A 774 18.04 -8.05 47.16
N GLU A 775 18.89 -7.63 46.23
CA GLU A 775 20.08 -6.85 46.54
C GLU A 775 19.92 -5.42 46.07
N ILE A 776 20.28 -4.46 46.93
CA ILE A 776 20.22 -3.03 46.69
C ILE A 776 21.63 -2.47 46.74
N ASP A 777 22.16 -2.16 45.56
CA ASP A 777 23.43 -1.45 45.35
C ASP A 777 23.19 0.07 45.35
N GLY A 778 22.86 0.61 46.54
CA GLY A 778 22.55 2.03 46.76
C GLY A 778 21.94 2.28 48.14
N SER A 779 21.51 3.52 48.41
CA SER A 779 20.85 3.87 49.67
C SER A 779 19.42 3.33 49.74
N PHE A 780 18.89 3.17 50.96
CA PHE A 780 17.48 2.82 51.17
C PHE A 780 16.86 3.70 52.25
N THR A 781 15.71 4.30 51.97
CA THR A 781 14.96 5.14 52.90
C THR A 781 13.50 4.72 52.96
N ALA A 782 13.05 4.27 54.14
CA ALA A 782 11.65 4.00 54.45
C ALA A 782 10.96 5.28 54.96
N LEU A 783 10.00 5.79 54.20
CA LEU A 783 9.16 6.92 54.59
C LEU A 783 7.82 6.44 55.15
N ALA A 784 7.03 7.36 55.69
CA ALA A 784 5.71 7.06 56.24
C ALA A 784 4.84 6.30 55.22
N GLY A 785 4.24 5.19 55.67
CA GLY A 785 3.46 4.27 54.83
C GLY A 785 4.26 3.08 54.28
N SER A 786 5.59 3.11 54.38
CA SER A 786 6.45 2.01 53.94
C SER A 786 6.10 0.71 54.62
N LYS A 787 5.92 -0.32 53.80
CA LYS A 787 5.73 -1.69 54.23
C LYS A 787 6.76 -2.59 53.58
N MET A 788 7.36 -3.48 54.36
CA MET A 788 8.17 -4.57 53.86
C MET A 788 7.54 -5.90 54.20
N ILE A 789 7.39 -6.79 53.22
CA ILE A 789 6.87 -8.14 53.43
C ILE A 789 8.03 -9.11 53.28
N LEU A 790 8.19 -9.99 54.26
CA LEU A 790 9.24 -11.00 54.31
C LEU A 790 8.60 -12.35 54.56
N GLU A 791 8.73 -13.27 53.62
CA GLU A 791 8.16 -14.59 53.69
C GLU A 791 9.08 -15.57 54.44
N VAL A 792 8.44 -16.56 55.07
CA VAL A 792 9.07 -17.72 55.70
C VAL A 792 8.30 -18.95 55.27
N GLU A 793 8.98 -19.90 54.65
CA GLU A 793 8.42 -21.17 54.21
C GLU A 793 9.16 -22.34 54.86
N SER A 794 8.45 -23.37 55.32
CA SER A 794 9.11 -24.62 55.71
C SER A 794 9.72 -25.30 54.49
N ASP A 795 10.97 -25.76 54.61
CA ASP A 795 11.62 -26.53 53.54
C ASP A 795 11.09 -27.99 53.42
N GLY A 796 10.13 -28.38 54.27
CA GLY A 796 9.57 -29.73 54.35
C GLY A 796 10.51 -30.79 54.97
N ALA A 797 11.74 -30.42 55.35
CA ALA A 797 12.77 -31.26 55.95
C ALA A 797 13.12 -30.86 57.39
N GLY A 798 12.32 -29.96 57.99
CA GLY A 798 12.50 -29.45 59.35
C GLY A 798 13.33 -28.16 59.43
N GLY A 799 13.71 -27.59 58.28
CA GLY A 799 14.30 -26.26 58.16
C GLY A 799 13.32 -25.24 57.58
N PHE A 800 13.86 -24.07 57.26
CA PHE A 800 13.10 -22.90 56.81
C PHE A 800 13.84 -22.17 55.69
N LEU A 801 13.07 -21.71 54.71
CA LEU A 801 13.46 -20.81 53.66
C LEU A 801 12.94 -19.42 54.03
N THR A 802 13.79 -18.41 53.92
CA THR A 802 13.43 -17.03 54.28
C THR A 802 13.78 -16.08 53.16
N ASP A 803 12.98 -15.03 53.06
CA ASP A 803 13.34 -13.88 52.26
C ASP A 803 14.55 -13.14 52.83
N LEU A 804 15.33 -12.53 51.94
CA LEU A 804 16.53 -11.79 52.28
C LEU A 804 16.62 -10.51 51.45
N VAL A 805 16.78 -9.38 52.15
CA VAL A 805 17.19 -8.10 51.56
C VAL A 805 18.65 -7.86 51.91
N ILE A 806 19.46 -7.60 50.88
CA ILE A 806 20.88 -7.27 51.01
C ILE A 806 21.07 -5.81 50.62
N PHE A 807 21.56 -4.98 51.54
CA PHE A 807 21.94 -3.59 51.28
C PHE A 807 23.44 -3.50 51.00
N LYS A 808 23.88 -2.55 50.19
CA LYS A 808 25.31 -2.30 50.00
C LYS A 808 25.92 -1.63 51.23
N GLY A 809 27.08 -2.13 51.63
CA GLY A 809 27.87 -1.58 52.71
C GLY A 809 28.36 -0.16 52.45
N GLY A 810 28.21 0.70 53.45
CA GLY A 810 28.65 2.10 53.39
C GLY A 810 27.68 3.07 52.71
N GLU A 811 26.54 2.60 52.22
CA GLU A 811 25.47 3.45 51.72
C GLU A 811 24.49 3.85 52.85
N PRO A 812 23.85 5.04 52.78
CA PRO A 812 22.86 5.43 53.78
C PRO A 812 21.68 4.46 53.87
N LEU A 813 21.33 4.05 55.09
CA LEU A 813 20.21 3.17 55.39
C LEU A 813 19.33 3.77 56.49
N ASP A 814 18.08 4.07 56.16
CA ASP A 814 17.06 4.58 57.08
C ASP A 814 15.82 3.69 57.00
N LEU A 815 15.58 2.90 58.06
CA LEU A 815 14.44 2.00 58.19
C LEU A 815 13.51 2.45 59.33
N ALA A 816 13.64 3.68 59.83
CA ALA A 816 12.94 4.15 61.02
C ALA A 816 11.41 4.12 60.87
N ASN A 817 10.89 4.35 59.66
CA ASN A 817 9.44 4.32 59.40
C ASN A 817 8.97 3.02 58.75
N LEU A 818 9.79 1.97 58.74
CA LEU A 818 9.45 0.70 58.11
C LEU A 818 8.39 -0.05 58.93
N HIS A 819 7.33 -0.51 58.26
CA HIS A 819 6.47 -1.59 58.77
C HIS A 819 6.88 -2.92 58.15
N ALA A 820 7.65 -3.72 58.88
CA ALA A 820 8.03 -5.08 58.47
C ALA A 820 6.94 -6.10 58.88
N GLU A 821 6.47 -6.88 57.92
CA GLU A 821 5.52 -7.97 58.10
C GLU A 821 6.16 -9.30 57.73
N PHE A 822 6.30 -10.20 58.70
CA PHE A 822 6.75 -11.57 58.46
C PHE A 822 5.56 -12.47 58.12
N ARG A 823 5.58 -13.13 56.96
CA ARG A 823 4.51 -14.02 56.49
C ARG A 823 4.96 -15.47 56.51
N PHE A 824 4.37 -16.26 57.40
CA PHE A 824 4.56 -17.70 57.44
C PHE A 824 3.60 -18.38 56.46
N LEU A 825 4.14 -18.87 55.36
CA LEU A 825 3.37 -19.45 54.26
C LEU A 825 2.89 -20.87 54.60
N GLY A 826 1.65 -21.20 54.22
CA GLY A 826 1.12 -22.56 54.33
C GLY A 826 1.17 -23.13 55.75
N ASN A 827 1.77 -24.31 55.93
CA ASN A 827 1.87 -25.02 57.21
C ASN A 827 3.13 -24.67 58.02
N THR A 828 3.83 -23.59 57.68
CA THR A 828 5.04 -23.15 58.39
C THR A 828 4.68 -22.72 59.81
N ASP A 829 5.13 -23.49 60.82
CA ASP A 829 4.86 -23.21 62.24
C ASP A 829 5.73 -22.04 62.74
N PRO A 830 5.14 -20.88 63.08
CA PRO A 830 5.89 -19.74 63.61
C PRO A 830 6.64 -20.05 64.90
N ASN A 831 6.14 -20.98 65.73
CA ASN A 831 6.80 -21.37 66.98
C ASN A 831 8.04 -22.22 66.69
N ALA A 832 7.96 -23.13 65.71
CA ALA A 832 9.11 -23.91 65.27
C ALA A 832 10.18 -23.01 64.65
N PHE A 833 9.78 -22.01 63.86
CA PHE A 833 10.71 -21.01 63.34
C PHE A 833 11.35 -20.19 64.47
N GLY A 834 10.57 -19.69 65.42
CA GLY A 834 11.11 -19.00 66.59
C GLY A 834 12.08 -19.87 67.40
N GLY A 835 11.74 -21.16 67.60
CA GLY A 835 12.59 -22.14 68.29
C GLY A 835 13.87 -22.52 67.54
N SER A 836 13.92 -22.32 66.22
CA SER A 836 15.12 -22.58 65.40
C SER A 836 16.26 -21.59 65.64
N GLY A 837 15.94 -20.42 66.21
CA GLY A 837 16.89 -19.32 66.40
C GLY A 837 17.19 -18.50 65.13
N LEU A 838 16.50 -18.80 64.01
CA LEU A 838 16.54 -18.03 62.77
C LEU A 838 15.67 -16.77 62.82
N PHE A 839 14.82 -16.60 63.83
CA PHE A 839 14.02 -15.38 63.95
C PHE A 839 14.84 -14.21 64.51
N LYS A 840 15.75 -13.69 63.69
CA LYS A 840 16.63 -12.55 63.97
C LYS A 840 16.66 -11.65 62.75
N LEU A 841 16.83 -10.34 62.94
CA LEU A 841 16.89 -9.38 61.82
C LEU A 841 17.94 -9.78 60.78
N ASP A 842 19.11 -10.27 61.22
CA ASP A 842 20.22 -10.71 60.36
C ASP A 842 19.87 -11.86 59.39
N THR A 843 18.75 -12.55 59.62
CA THR A 843 18.26 -13.60 58.72
C THR A 843 17.55 -13.02 57.50
N PHE A 844 16.95 -11.84 57.65
CA PHE A 844 16.12 -11.17 56.64
C PHE A 844 16.77 -9.91 56.06
N PHE A 845 17.68 -9.30 56.82
CA PHE A 845 18.36 -8.05 56.48
C PHE A 845 19.86 -8.23 56.65
N GLN A 846 20.60 -8.04 55.57
CA GLN A 846 22.06 -8.11 55.58
C GLN A 846 22.67 -6.93 54.85
N GLU A 847 23.91 -6.63 55.17
CA GLU A 847 24.72 -5.61 54.52
C GLU A 847 25.92 -6.26 53.83
N ARG A 848 26.08 -6.04 52.52
CA ARG A 848 27.25 -6.52 51.75
C ARG A 848 28.43 -5.58 51.93
N GLN A 849 29.44 -6.06 52.62
CA GLN A 849 30.66 -5.30 52.89
C GLN A 849 31.54 -5.17 51.64
N ALA A 850 32.53 -4.27 51.69
CA ALA A 850 33.43 -4.00 50.56
C ALA A 850 34.24 -5.23 50.10
N ASP A 851 34.42 -6.24 50.96
CA ASP A 851 35.07 -7.51 50.64
C ASP A 851 34.08 -8.58 50.13
N ASN A 852 32.85 -8.19 49.83
CA ASN A 852 31.69 -9.03 49.46
C ASN A 852 31.15 -9.96 50.55
N SER A 853 31.67 -9.91 51.78
CA SER A 853 31.06 -10.62 52.90
C SER A 853 29.71 -10.02 53.27
N LEU A 854 28.83 -10.83 53.88
CA LEU A 854 27.54 -10.37 54.39
C LEU A 854 27.66 -10.17 55.90
N ALA A 855 27.19 -9.02 56.38
CA ALA A 855 27.16 -8.67 57.80
C ALA A 855 25.73 -8.33 58.25
N ALA A 856 25.52 -8.35 59.57
CA ALA A 856 24.28 -7.90 60.19
C ALA A 856 24.07 -6.40 59.98
N VAL A 857 22.81 -5.98 59.77
CA VAL A 857 22.43 -4.57 59.73
C VAL A 857 22.43 -4.00 61.16
N ALA A 858 23.00 -2.81 61.35
CA ALA A 858 23.06 -2.17 62.66
C ALA A 858 21.65 -1.91 63.24
N PRO A 859 21.34 -2.32 64.50
CA PRO A 859 19.98 -2.21 65.05
C PRO A 859 19.38 -0.79 65.05
N ALA A 860 20.21 0.24 65.19
CA ALA A 860 19.77 1.64 65.25
C ALA A 860 19.06 2.13 63.97
N VAL A 861 19.26 1.48 62.81
CA VAL A 861 18.54 1.88 61.59
C VAL A 861 17.04 1.57 61.67
N PHE A 862 16.63 0.70 62.59
CA PHE A 862 15.25 0.30 62.83
C PHE A 862 14.58 1.10 63.96
N ASP A 863 15.18 2.20 64.43
CA ASP A 863 14.59 3.03 65.48
C ASP A 863 13.21 3.54 65.05
N ASN A 864 12.15 3.09 65.73
CA ASN A 864 10.71 3.31 65.43
C ASN A 864 10.07 2.40 64.35
N ALA A 865 10.80 1.44 63.79
CA ALA A 865 10.22 0.45 62.90
C ALA A 865 9.15 -0.38 63.61
N VAL A 866 8.09 -0.75 62.88
CA VAL A 866 7.01 -1.59 63.37
C VAL A 866 7.20 -2.99 62.79
N PHE A 867 7.20 -4.00 63.66
CA PHE A 867 7.28 -5.40 63.26
C PHE A 867 5.96 -6.10 63.55
N THR A 868 5.49 -6.88 62.58
CA THR A 868 4.27 -7.70 62.71
C THR A 868 4.51 -9.05 62.06
N ALA A 869 3.68 -10.03 62.39
CA ALA A 869 3.68 -11.30 61.69
C ALA A 869 2.26 -11.80 61.42
N GLN A 870 2.15 -12.58 60.36
CA GLN A 870 0.95 -13.29 59.96
C GLN A 870 1.33 -14.72 59.57
N ALA A 871 0.45 -15.67 59.87
CA ALA A 871 0.58 -17.05 59.43
C ALA A 871 -0.76 -17.55 58.88
N ASP A 872 -0.73 -18.37 57.83
CA ASP A 872 -1.94 -18.90 57.20
C ASP A 872 -2.62 -19.98 58.08
N ALA A 873 -1.83 -20.91 58.60
CA ALA A 873 -2.31 -22.07 59.36
C ALA A 873 -2.26 -21.91 60.89
N TYR A 874 -1.68 -20.81 61.40
CA TYR A 874 -1.43 -20.62 62.84
C TYR A 874 -1.92 -19.26 63.33
N GLN A 875 -2.44 -19.22 64.55
CA GLN A 875 -2.69 -17.97 65.25
C GLN A 875 -1.44 -17.57 66.04
N ILE A 876 -0.84 -16.43 65.70
CA ILE A 876 0.29 -15.87 66.43
C ILE A 876 -0.25 -15.16 67.68
N THR A 877 0.03 -15.73 68.85
CA THR A 877 -0.45 -15.19 70.15
C THR A 877 0.62 -14.43 70.92
N ARG A 878 1.89 -14.58 70.53
CA ARG A 878 3.05 -13.83 71.03
C ARG A 878 4.00 -13.60 69.85
N PHE A 879 4.48 -12.36 69.73
CA PHE A 879 5.39 -11.90 68.69
C PHE A 879 6.56 -11.18 69.37
#